data_AF-G9K517-F1
#
_entry.id   AF-G9K517-F1
#
_cell.length_a   1.000
_cell.length_b   1.000
_cell.length_c   1.000
_cell.angle_alpha   90.00
_cell.angle_beta   90.00
_cell.angle_gamma   90.00
#
_symmetry.space_group_name_H-M   'P 1'
#
loop_
_entity.id
_entity.type
_entity.pdbx_description
1 polymer ?
#
loop_
_entity_poly.entity_id
_entity_poly.type
_entity_poly.pdbx_seq_one_letter_code
_entity_poly.pdbx_strand_id
1 'polypeptide(L)'
;RGEPVIREKLSKEKEGSRGEEDTGQEEGGSRREPQVNQQQLQQLMDMGFTREHAMEALLNTSTMEQATEYLLTHPPPIMGGVVRDLSMSEEDQMMRAIAMSLGQDIPMDQRAESPEEVACRKEEEERKAREKQEEEEAKCLEKFQDADPLEQDELHTFTDTMLPGCFHLLDELPDTVYRVCDLIMTAIKRNGADYRDMILKQVVNQVWEAADVLIKAALPLTTSDTKTVSEWISQMATLPQASNLATRILLLTLLFEELKLPCAWVVESSGILNVLIKLLEVVQPCLQAAKEQKEVQTPKWITPVLLLIDFYEKTAISSKRRAQMTKYLQSNNNNWRWFDDRSGRWCSYSASNNSTIDSAWKSGETSVRFTAGRRRYTVQFTTMVQVNEETGNRRPVMLTLLRVPRLNKNSKNSNGQELEKTLEESKEMDIKRKENKANDTPLALEGTNTEKETSLEETKIGEILIQGLTEDMVTVLIRACVSMLGVPVDPDTLHATLRLCLRLTRDHKYAMMFAELKSTRMILNLTQSSGFNGFTPLVTLLLRHIIEDPCTLRHTMEKVVRSAATSGAGSTTSGVVSGSLGSREINYILRVLGPAACRNPDIFTEVANCCIRIALPAPRGSGTASDDEFENLRIKGPNAVQLVKTTPLKPSPLPVIPDTIKEVIYDMLNALAAYHAPEEAEKS
;
A
#
# COMPACT_ATOMS: atom_id res chain seq x y z
N ARG A 1 65.35 -38.32 33.29
CA ARG A 1 64.13 -39.17 33.25
C ARG A 1 63.33 -38.68 32.05
N GLY A 2 63.65 -39.01 30.80
CA GLY A 2 64.05 -40.29 30.21
C GLY A 2 62.77 -41.00 29.73
N GLU A 3 62.23 -40.66 28.55
CA GLU A 3 62.53 -41.19 27.19
C GLU A 3 61.44 -42.24 26.77
N PRO A 4 61.29 -42.66 25.49
CA PRO A 4 60.93 -41.89 24.28
C PRO A 4 60.01 -42.69 23.26
N VAL A 5 59.68 -42.07 22.10
CA VAL A 5 59.72 -42.53 20.68
C VAL A 5 59.36 -44.00 20.30
N ILE A 6 58.71 -44.22 19.12
CA ILE A 6 59.11 -45.15 18.01
C ILE A 6 57.96 -45.53 17.01
N ARG A 7 58.25 -45.31 15.70
CA ARG A 7 57.91 -46.01 14.42
C ARG A 7 56.46 -46.35 14.04
N GLU A 8 55.97 -46.04 12.84
CA GLU A 8 56.33 -46.51 11.48
C GLU A 8 56.12 -48.02 11.25
N LYS A 9 55.36 -48.34 10.19
CA LYS A 9 55.23 -49.64 9.47
C LYS A 9 54.28 -50.70 10.04
N LEU A 10 53.30 -51.07 9.21
CA LEU A 10 52.98 -52.41 8.71
C LEU A 10 51.51 -52.37 8.20
N SER A 11 51.24 -52.01 6.94
CA SER A 11 51.24 -52.89 5.78
C SER A 11 50.50 -54.23 5.97
N LYS A 12 49.42 -54.34 5.18
CA LYS A 12 48.99 -55.51 4.39
C LYS A 12 48.13 -56.60 5.05
N GLU A 13 47.27 -57.10 4.14
CA GLU A 13 46.48 -58.33 4.16
C GLU A 13 45.18 -58.25 4.97
N LYS A 14 44.00 -58.47 4.38
CA LYS A 14 43.68 -59.55 3.44
C LYS A 14 42.41 -59.23 2.62
N GLU A 15 42.50 -59.50 1.32
CA GLU A 15 41.36 -59.77 0.45
C GLU A 15 40.57 -61.00 0.93
N GLY A 16 39.27 -61.01 0.64
CA GLY A 16 38.38 -62.17 0.79
C GLY A 16 37.14 -62.01 -0.08
N SER A 17 37.11 -62.76 -1.17
CA SER A 17 36.20 -62.75 -2.33
C SER A 17 35.03 -63.75 -2.26
N ARG A 18 33.95 -63.47 -3.02
CA ARG A 18 32.89 -64.39 -3.58
C ARG A 18 31.97 -65.09 -2.57
N GLY A 19 30.70 -65.39 -2.82
CA GLY A 19 29.77 -65.30 -3.96
C GLY A 19 28.46 -66.03 -3.59
N GLU A 20 27.36 -65.64 -4.24
CA GLU A 20 26.06 -66.30 -4.53
C GLU A 20 25.55 -67.50 -3.69
N GLU A 21 24.33 -67.42 -3.14
CA GLU A 21 23.11 -68.14 -3.62
C GLU A 21 21.92 -68.05 -2.64
N ASP A 22 20.75 -68.25 -3.24
CA ASP A 22 19.37 -68.00 -2.88
C ASP A 22 18.76 -68.98 -1.85
N THR A 23 17.93 -68.48 -0.92
CA THR A 23 16.76 -69.24 -0.39
C THR A 23 15.68 -68.27 0.08
N GLY A 24 14.49 -68.41 -0.49
CA GLY A 24 13.31 -67.60 -0.16
C GLY A 24 12.62 -67.99 1.14
N GLN A 25 12.00 -67.00 1.78
CA GLN A 25 10.83 -67.18 2.66
C GLN A 25 10.02 -65.87 2.66
N GLU A 26 8.75 -65.98 2.25
CA GLU A 26 7.75 -64.94 2.36
C GLU A 26 7.33 -64.76 3.83
N GLU A 27 7.49 -63.55 4.37
CA GLU A 27 6.65 -63.04 5.46
C GLU A 27 6.32 -61.56 5.21
N GLY A 28 5.04 -61.22 5.37
CA GLY A 28 4.49 -59.92 5.04
C GLY A 28 4.81 -58.82 6.06
N GLY A 29 4.87 -57.59 5.55
CA GLY A 29 4.33 -56.40 6.23
C GLY A 29 5.20 -55.71 7.28
N SER A 30 6.09 -54.81 6.85
CA SER A 30 6.19 -53.47 7.46
C SER A 30 6.86 -52.49 6.49
N ARG A 31 6.18 -51.38 6.21
CA ARG A 31 6.72 -50.25 5.41
C ARG A 31 7.98 -49.74 6.13
N ARG A 32 9.16 -49.88 5.51
CA ARG A 32 10.38 -49.16 5.95
C ARG A 32 10.16 -47.67 5.73
N GLU A 33 10.21 -46.88 6.80
CA GLU A 33 10.32 -45.42 6.71
C GLU A 33 11.64 -45.04 6.04
N PRO A 34 11.68 -43.98 5.21
CA PRO A 34 12.92 -43.51 4.60
C PRO A 34 13.91 -43.04 5.67
N GLN A 35 15.07 -43.70 5.75
CA GLN A 35 16.15 -43.33 6.68
C GLN A 35 16.82 -42.03 6.23
N VAL A 36 16.52 -40.93 6.91
CA VAL A 36 17.22 -39.65 6.77
C VAL A 36 18.55 -39.71 7.52
N ASN A 37 19.62 -39.16 6.93
CA ASN A 37 20.93 -39.09 7.56
C ASN A 37 20.87 -38.22 8.83
N GLN A 38 20.97 -38.85 10.00
CA GLN A 38 20.80 -38.17 11.29
C GLN A 38 21.84 -37.08 11.56
N GLN A 39 23.06 -37.20 11.02
CA GLN A 39 24.08 -36.15 11.18
C GLN A 39 23.70 -34.89 10.40
N GLN A 40 23.14 -35.05 9.19
CA GLN A 40 22.70 -33.92 8.38
C GLN A 40 21.46 -33.26 8.95
N LEU A 41 20.55 -34.06 9.52
CA LEU A 41 19.36 -33.56 10.21
C LEU A 41 19.74 -32.74 11.45
N GLN A 42 20.69 -33.21 12.26
CA GLN A 42 21.16 -32.47 13.42
C GLN A 42 21.80 -31.13 13.03
N GLN A 43 22.63 -31.12 11.99
CA GLN A 43 23.29 -29.91 11.52
C GLN A 43 22.30 -28.85 11.00
N LEU A 44 21.20 -29.25 10.35
CA LEU A 44 20.13 -28.32 9.95
C LEU A 44 19.32 -27.80 11.14
N MET A 45 19.11 -28.62 12.18
CA MET A 45 18.47 -28.17 13.41
C MET A 45 19.35 -27.18 14.18
N ASP A 46 20.67 -27.41 14.22
CA ASP A 46 21.64 -26.50 14.85
C ASP A 46 21.73 -25.14 14.12
N MET A 47 21.30 -25.08 12.85
CA MET A 47 21.15 -23.84 12.07
C MET A 47 19.81 -23.11 12.32
N GLY A 48 18.96 -23.62 13.21
CA GLY A 48 17.68 -23.00 13.59
C GLY A 48 16.46 -23.48 12.78
N PHE A 49 16.59 -24.52 11.97
CA PHE A 49 15.44 -25.09 11.25
C PHE A 49 14.70 -26.14 12.09
N THR A 50 13.38 -26.15 12.06
CA THR A 50 12.59 -27.13 12.83
C THR A 50 12.83 -28.55 12.30
N ARG A 51 12.82 -29.55 13.20
CA ARG A 51 13.12 -30.95 12.88
C ARG A 51 12.25 -31.49 11.73
N GLU A 52 10.96 -31.19 11.76
CA GLU A 52 9.98 -31.64 10.77
C GLU A 52 10.29 -31.08 9.38
N HIS A 53 10.65 -29.80 9.32
CA HIS A 53 10.97 -29.08 8.10
C HIS A 53 12.33 -29.51 7.53
N ALA A 54 13.32 -29.71 8.39
CA ALA A 54 14.63 -30.25 8.03
C ALA A 54 14.55 -31.71 7.54
N MET A 55 13.68 -32.53 8.13
CA MET A 55 13.40 -33.89 7.65
C MET A 55 12.75 -33.86 6.27
N GLU A 56 11.76 -32.99 6.06
CA GLU A 56 11.13 -32.81 4.74
C GLU A 56 12.14 -32.35 3.68
N ALA A 57 13.01 -31.40 4.01
CA ALA A 57 14.05 -30.93 3.11
C ALA A 57 15.04 -32.05 2.74
N LEU A 58 15.47 -32.87 3.71
CA LEU A 58 16.38 -33.99 3.47
C LEU A 58 15.72 -35.17 2.75
N LEU A 59 14.39 -35.31 2.81
CA LEU A 59 13.64 -36.30 2.05
C LEU A 59 13.43 -35.89 0.59
N ASN A 60 13.40 -34.58 0.30
CA ASN A 60 13.16 -34.03 -1.03
C ASN A 60 14.44 -33.56 -1.76
N THR A 61 15.60 -33.65 -1.12
CA THR A 61 16.88 -33.22 -1.69
C THR A 61 17.98 -34.26 -1.47
N SER A 62 19.04 -34.17 -2.27
CA SER A 62 20.11 -35.19 -2.29
C SER A 62 21.39 -34.77 -1.58
N THR A 63 21.57 -33.48 -1.31
CA THR A 63 22.75 -32.92 -0.63
C THR A 63 22.34 -31.90 0.42
N MET A 64 23.23 -31.64 1.38
CA MET A 64 22.98 -30.70 2.47
C MET A 64 22.77 -29.27 1.97
N GLU A 65 23.52 -28.83 0.97
CA GLU A 65 23.40 -27.49 0.39
C GLU A 65 22.03 -27.29 -0.28
N GLN A 66 21.53 -28.32 -0.98
CA GLN A 66 20.20 -28.31 -1.56
C GLN A 66 19.10 -28.32 -0.49
N ALA A 67 19.29 -29.07 0.61
CA ALA A 67 18.37 -29.08 1.73
C ALA A 67 18.29 -27.69 2.39
N THR A 68 19.42 -27.02 2.60
CA THR A 68 19.46 -25.64 3.14
C THR A 68 18.80 -24.64 2.19
N GLU A 69 19.03 -24.74 0.89
CA GLU A 69 18.37 -23.89 -0.11
C GLU A 69 16.86 -24.16 -0.18
N TYR A 70 16.43 -25.42 -0.06
CA TYR A 70 15.02 -25.81 0.01
C TYR A 70 14.34 -25.17 1.23
N LEU A 71 14.98 -25.22 2.41
CA LEU A 71 14.47 -24.62 3.65
C LEU A 71 14.33 -23.09 3.56
N LEU A 72 15.30 -22.41 2.95
CA LEU A 72 15.27 -20.96 2.76
C LEU A 72 14.25 -20.51 1.71
N THR A 73 13.92 -21.36 0.75
CA THR A 73 12.99 -21.05 -0.34
C THR A 73 11.55 -21.53 -0.08
N HIS A 74 11.36 -22.40 0.92
CA HIS A 74 10.07 -22.95 1.33
C HIS A 74 9.88 -22.77 2.84
N PRO A 75 9.62 -21.56 3.37
CA PRO A 75 9.29 -21.41 4.79
C PRO A 75 8.01 -22.19 5.15
N PRO A 76 7.90 -22.78 6.36
CA PRO A 76 6.78 -23.61 6.73
C PRO A 76 5.46 -22.84 6.62
N PRO A 77 4.36 -23.49 6.20
CA PRO A 77 3.06 -22.84 6.12
C PRO A 77 2.63 -22.40 7.52
N ILE A 78 2.37 -21.10 7.69
CA ILE A 78 1.69 -20.58 8.89
C ILE A 78 0.29 -21.20 8.88
N MET A 79 0.11 -22.25 9.68
CA MET A 79 -1.16 -22.93 9.86
C MET A 79 -2.07 -21.99 10.64
N GLY A 80 -2.93 -21.28 9.91
CA GLY A 80 -3.99 -20.47 10.50
C GLY A 80 -5.03 -21.37 11.15
N GLY A 81 -5.20 -21.24 12.46
CA GLY A 81 -6.42 -21.72 13.14
C GLY A 81 -6.30 -22.23 14.56
N VAL A 82 -5.63 -21.53 15.49
CA VAL A 82 -6.17 -21.21 16.83
C VAL A 82 -5.49 -19.91 17.26
N VAL A 83 -6.27 -18.85 17.45
CA VAL A 83 -5.80 -17.60 18.06
C VAL A 83 -5.73 -17.82 19.57
N ARG A 84 -4.58 -18.28 20.07
CA ARG A 84 -4.09 -18.05 21.44
C ARG A 84 -2.64 -18.54 21.56
N ASP A 85 -1.79 -17.68 22.12
CA ASP A 85 -0.38 -17.86 22.46
C ASP A 85 0.67 -17.87 21.34
N LEU A 86 1.21 -16.68 21.08
CA LEU A 86 2.61 -16.49 20.67
C LEU A 86 3.24 -15.47 21.62
N SER A 87 4.03 -15.94 22.57
CA SER A 87 5.18 -15.18 23.09
C SER A 87 6.02 -16.05 24.03
N MET A 88 6.68 -17.10 23.54
CA MET A 88 7.72 -17.77 24.34
C MET A 88 8.98 -17.87 23.50
N SER A 89 10.00 -17.06 23.85
CA SER A 89 11.32 -17.07 23.23
C SER A 89 11.99 -18.45 23.38
N GLU A 90 12.84 -18.82 22.42
CA GLU A 90 13.61 -20.09 22.43
C GLU A 90 14.45 -20.25 23.71
N GLU A 91 14.82 -19.12 24.35
CA GLU A 91 15.51 -19.09 25.65
C GLU A 91 14.60 -19.55 26.82
N ASP A 92 13.29 -19.25 26.80
CA ASP A 92 12.32 -19.70 27.80
C ASP A 92 11.89 -21.16 27.61
N GLN A 93 12.05 -21.72 26.41
CA GLN A 93 11.90 -23.16 26.17
C GLN A 93 13.14 -23.94 26.63
N MET A 94 14.34 -23.40 26.39
CA MET A 94 15.60 -23.96 26.90
C MET A 94 15.67 -23.93 28.43
N MET A 95 15.27 -22.82 29.06
CA MET A 95 15.25 -22.67 30.52
C MET A 95 14.23 -23.61 31.19
N ARG A 96 13.07 -23.86 30.56
CA ARG A 96 12.10 -24.88 31.00
C ARG A 96 12.59 -26.30 30.84
N ALA A 97 13.29 -26.62 29.75
CA ALA A 97 13.87 -27.94 29.54
C ALA A 97 14.97 -28.26 30.57
N ILE A 98 15.76 -27.26 30.97
CA ILE A 98 16.78 -27.37 32.03
C ILE A 98 16.12 -27.52 33.41
N ALA A 99 15.07 -26.74 33.73
CA ALA A 99 14.34 -26.84 35.00
C ALA A 99 13.60 -28.19 35.14
N MET A 100 13.01 -28.72 34.06
CA MET A 100 12.37 -30.04 34.04
C MET A 100 13.38 -31.19 34.17
N SER A 101 14.61 -31.00 33.69
CA SER A 101 15.70 -31.99 33.83
C SER A 101 16.37 -31.94 35.22
N LEU A 102 16.29 -30.83 35.95
CA LEU A 102 16.87 -30.66 37.30
C LEU A 102 15.85 -30.84 38.44
N GLY A 103 14.56 -30.99 38.15
CA GLY A 103 13.53 -31.29 39.14
C GLY A 103 13.34 -30.21 40.22
N GLN A 104 13.58 -28.93 39.88
CA GLN A 104 13.42 -27.79 40.78
C GLN A 104 12.35 -26.84 40.27
N ASP A 105 11.26 -26.70 41.03
CA ASP A 105 10.23 -25.68 40.82
C ASP A 105 10.77 -24.30 41.21
N ILE A 106 10.84 -23.36 40.26
CA ILE A 106 11.21 -21.96 40.51
C ILE A 106 9.93 -21.12 40.57
N PRO A 107 9.64 -20.38 41.66
CA PRO A 107 8.45 -19.53 41.77
C PRO A 107 8.54 -18.32 40.84
N MET A 108 7.48 -18.10 40.04
CA MET A 108 7.28 -16.91 39.22
C MET A 108 6.75 -15.76 40.08
N ASP A 109 7.61 -14.86 40.55
CA ASP A 109 7.23 -13.49 40.89
C ASP A 109 8.50 -12.68 41.16
N GLN A 110 9.10 -12.15 40.08
CA GLN A 110 10.06 -11.02 40.03
C GLN A 110 10.85 -11.04 38.69
N ARG A 111 10.17 -10.86 37.55
CA ARG A 111 10.84 -10.46 36.30
C ARG A 111 10.45 -9.01 35.98
N ALA A 112 11.44 -8.18 35.68
CA ALA A 112 11.23 -6.87 35.09
C ALA A 112 10.65 -7.06 33.67
N GLU A 113 9.54 -6.41 33.40
CA GLU A 113 8.72 -6.65 32.19
C GLU A 113 9.43 -6.16 30.93
N SER A 114 9.39 -6.98 29.88
CA SER A 114 9.95 -6.63 28.58
C SER A 114 9.05 -5.62 27.84
N PRO A 115 9.60 -4.77 26.95
CA PRO A 115 8.80 -3.80 26.18
C PRO A 115 7.65 -4.41 25.35
N GLU A 116 7.80 -5.67 24.93
CA GLU A 116 6.77 -6.40 24.17
C GLU A 116 5.61 -6.85 25.07
N GLU A 117 5.87 -7.25 26.32
CA GLU A 117 4.83 -7.61 27.29
C GLU A 117 4.01 -6.38 27.72
N VAL A 118 4.67 -5.22 27.86
CA VAL A 118 3.98 -3.95 28.16
C VAL A 118 3.09 -3.52 27.00
N ALA A 119 3.55 -3.67 25.75
CA ALA A 119 2.76 -3.37 24.56
C ALA A 119 1.55 -4.31 24.44
N CYS A 120 1.74 -5.61 24.66
CA CYS A 120 0.69 -6.63 24.59
C CYS A 120 -0.38 -6.42 25.68
N ARG A 121 0.02 -6.07 26.91
CA ARG A 121 -0.92 -5.71 27.98
C ARG A 121 -1.71 -4.45 27.67
N LYS A 122 -1.07 -3.42 27.11
CA LYS A 122 -1.75 -2.20 26.68
C LYS A 122 -2.78 -2.48 25.59
N GLU A 123 -2.45 -3.34 24.63
CA GLU A 123 -3.37 -3.76 23.57
C GLU A 123 -4.53 -4.61 24.13
N GLU A 124 -4.27 -5.48 25.12
CA GLU A 124 -5.30 -6.29 25.79
C GLU A 124 -6.22 -5.42 26.68
N GLU A 125 -5.68 -4.42 27.38
CA GLU A 125 -6.47 -3.43 28.13
C GLU A 125 -7.33 -2.56 27.21
N GLU A 126 -6.79 -2.07 26.09
CA GLU A 126 -7.56 -1.33 25.09
C GLU A 126 -8.68 -2.20 24.48
N ARG A 127 -8.41 -3.48 24.24
CA ARG A 127 -9.43 -4.43 23.76
C ARG A 127 -10.53 -4.66 24.80
N LYS A 128 -10.18 -4.90 26.06
CA LYS A 128 -11.16 -5.06 27.15
C LYS A 128 -11.98 -3.79 27.38
N ALA A 129 -11.37 -2.61 27.25
CA ALA A 129 -12.08 -1.34 27.33
C ALA A 129 -13.09 -1.18 26.19
N ARG A 130 -12.74 -1.57 24.95
CA ARG A 130 -13.66 -1.59 23.80
C ARG A 130 -14.81 -2.58 23.98
N GLU A 131 -14.50 -3.82 24.40
CA GLU A 131 -15.53 -4.85 24.63
C GLU A 131 -16.52 -4.41 25.73
N LYS A 132 -16.02 -3.79 26.81
CA LYS A 132 -16.87 -3.25 27.87
C LYS A 132 -17.73 -2.06 27.40
N GLN A 133 -17.16 -1.18 26.58
CA GLN A 133 -17.89 -0.07 25.98
C GLN A 133 -19.00 -0.55 25.03
N GLU A 134 -18.71 -1.57 24.22
CA GLU A 134 -19.69 -2.20 23.32
C GLU A 134 -20.81 -2.90 24.10
N GLU A 135 -20.48 -3.57 25.22
CA GLU A 135 -21.48 -4.17 26.12
C GLU A 135 -22.35 -3.12 26.83
N GLU A 136 -21.77 -1.99 27.26
CA GLU A 136 -22.51 -0.87 27.84
C GLU A 136 -23.41 -0.19 26.80
N GLU A 137 -22.97 -0.05 25.55
CA GLU A 137 -23.79 0.44 24.44
C GLU A 137 -24.94 -0.51 24.10
N ALA A 138 -24.68 -1.81 24.04
CA ALA A 138 -25.72 -2.82 23.82
C ALA A 138 -26.78 -2.77 24.93
N LYS A 139 -26.37 -2.69 26.19
CA LYS A 139 -27.27 -2.53 27.35
C LYS A 139 -28.05 -1.21 27.30
N CYS A 140 -27.46 -0.15 26.77
CA CYS A 140 -28.17 1.12 26.57
C CYS A 140 -29.23 0.98 25.48
N LEU A 141 -28.90 0.36 24.35
CA LEU A 141 -29.82 0.10 23.23
C LEU A 141 -30.96 -0.85 23.63
N GLU A 142 -30.71 -1.85 24.46
CA GLU A 142 -31.74 -2.74 25.03
C GLU A 142 -32.83 -1.96 25.78
N LYS A 143 -32.49 -0.85 26.45
CA LYS A 143 -33.47 0.00 27.16
C LYS A 143 -34.44 0.73 26.22
N PHE A 144 -34.12 0.80 24.92
CA PHE A 144 -34.92 1.48 23.90
C PHE A 144 -35.49 0.51 22.84
N GLN A 145 -35.32 -0.81 23.00
CA GLN A 145 -35.89 -1.79 22.06
C GLN A 145 -37.42 -1.77 22.01
N ASP A 146 -38.07 -1.40 23.11
CA ASP A 146 -39.54 -1.30 23.23
C ASP A 146 -40.07 0.13 22.95
N ALA A 147 -39.21 1.06 22.54
CA ALA A 147 -39.63 2.43 22.22
C ALA A 147 -40.23 2.51 20.81
N ASP A 148 -41.38 3.17 20.68
CA ASP A 148 -41.97 3.45 19.37
C ASP A 148 -40.99 4.30 18.51
N PRO A 149 -40.79 3.95 17.23
CA PRO A 149 -39.96 4.75 16.34
C PRO A 149 -40.48 6.19 16.26
N LEU A 150 -39.57 7.17 16.38
CA LEU A 150 -39.87 8.59 16.18
C LEU A 150 -40.50 8.83 14.80
N GLU A 151 -41.39 9.82 14.71
CA GLU A 151 -42.00 10.19 13.44
C GLU A 151 -40.95 10.69 12.45
N GLN A 152 -41.17 10.45 11.15
CA GLN A 152 -40.20 10.83 10.12
C GLN A 152 -39.95 12.35 10.11
N ASP A 153 -40.98 13.16 10.37
CA ASP A 153 -40.91 14.63 10.38
C ASP A 153 -40.10 15.15 11.58
N GLU A 154 -40.20 14.50 12.74
CA GLU A 154 -39.38 14.82 13.91
C GLU A 154 -37.90 14.51 13.64
N LEU A 155 -37.62 13.38 13.00
CA LEU A 155 -36.26 13.00 12.60
C LEU A 155 -35.70 13.95 11.55
N HIS A 156 -36.49 14.39 10.57
CA HIS A 156 -36.06 15.40 9.59
C HIS A 156 -35.72 16.73 10.28
N THR A 157 -36.61 17.20 11.15
CA THR A 157 -36.42 18.43 11.94
C THR A 157 -35.17 18.36 12.81
N PHE A 158 -34.90 17.21 13.42
CA PHE A 158 -33.67 16.96 14.16
C PHE A 158 -32.44 17.06 13.25
N THR A 159 -32.44 16.35 12.11
CA THR A 159 -31.28 16.35 11.20
C THR A 159 -30.98 17.74 10.62
N ASP A 160 -31.98 18.60 10.44
CA ASP A 160 -31.80 19.97 9.95
C ASP A 160 -31.20 20.90 11.02
N THR A 161 -31.35 20.56 12.30
CA THR A 161 -30.98 21.44 13.43
C THR A 161 -29.85 20.89 14.29
N MET A 162 -29.38 19.66 14.06
CA MET A 162 -28.39 19.00 14.92
C MET A 162 -26.97 19.58 14.81
N LEU A 163 -26.57 20.12 13.65
CA LEU A 163 -25.16 20.45 13.39
C LEU A 163 -24.59 21.55 14.32
N PRO A 164 -25.30 22.66 14.60
CA PRO A 164 -24.86 23.62 15.62
C PRO A 164 -24.66 22.99 17.00
N GLY A 165 -25.55 22.08 17.40
CA GLY A 165 -25.42 21.33 18.65
C GLY A 165 -24.20 20.40 18.65
N CYS A 166 -23.89 19.79 17.51
CA CYS A 166 -22.66 19.00 17.32
C CYS A 166 -21.41 19.86 17.51
N PHE A 167 -21.36 21.07 16.95
CA PHE A 167 -20.21 21.96 17.14
C PHE A 167 -20.07 22.43 18.58
N HIS A 168 -21.17 22.79 19.25
CA HIS A 168 -21.13 23.12 20.67
C HIS A 168 -20.63 21.95 21.51
N LEU A 169 -21.05 20.73 21.20
CA LEU A 169 -20.57 19.53 21.88
C LEU A 169 -19.07 19.31 21.67
N LEU A 170 -18.55 19.56 20.47
CA LEU A 170 -17.12 19.45 20.16
C LEU A 170 -16.28 20.52 20.86
N ASP A 171 -16.83 21.72 21.04
CA ASP A 171 -16.14 22.82 21.69
C ASP A 171 -16.01 22.55 23.21
N GLU A 172 -17.03 21.96 23.84
CA GLU A 172 -17.01 21.58 25.26
C GLU A 172 -16.32 20.23 25.53
N LEU A 173 -16.54 19.24 24.64
CA LEU A 173 -16.07 17.85 24.78
C LEU A 173 -15.41 17.36 23.48
N PRO A 174 -14.15 17.74 23.20
CA PRO A 174 -13.40 17.34 22.00
C PRO A 174 -13.36 15.82 21.73
N ASP A 175 -13.35 15.01 22.79
CA ASP A 175 -13.24 13.55 22.70
C ASP A 175 -14.49 12.89 22.08
N THR A 176 -15.59 13.64 21.97
CA THR A 176 -16.84 13.16 21.34
C THR A 176 -16.79 13.16 19.81
N VAL A 177 -15.68 13.59 19.18
CA VAL A 177 -15.55 13.76 17.73
C VAL A 177 -15.92 12.53 16.90
N TYR A 178 -15.57 11.33 17.38
CA TYR A 178 -15.94 10.08 16.71
C TYR A 178 -17.46 9.86 16.73
N ARG A 179 -18.11 10.11 17.86
CA ARG A 179 -19.57 9.97 18.00
C ARG A 179 -20.34 11.02 17.19
N VAL A 180 -19.83 12.24 17.15
CA VAL A 180 -20.37 13.29 16.29
C VAL A 180 -20.23 12.91 14.82
N CYS A 181 -19.09 12.34 14.42
CA CYS A 181 -18.89 11.83 13.08
C CYS A 181 -19.89 10.72 12.74
N ASP A 182 -20.11 9.74 13.62
CA ASP A 182 -21.09 8.67 13.42
C ASP A 182 -22.52 9.19 13.27
N LEU A 183 -22.91 10.17 14.10
CA LEU A 183 -24.21 10.82 14.02
C LEU A 183 -24.40 11.52 12.66
N ILE A 184 -23.40 12.31 12.23
CA ILE A 184 -23.41 12.99 10.94
C ILE A 184 -23.47 11.98 9.80
N MET A 185 -22.67 10.91 9.84
CA MET A 185 -22.67 9.86 8.82
C MET A 185 -24.03 9.15 8.75
N THR A 186 -24.68 8.92 9.88
CA THR A 186 -26.02 8.33 9.94
C THR A 186 -27.07 9.26 9.32
N ALA A 187 -27.03 10.55 9.63
CA ALA A 187 -27.91 11.54 9.01
C ALA A 187 -27.67 11.67 7.49
N ILE A 188 -26.41 11.63 7.06
CA ILE A 188 -26.04 11.63 5.64
C ILE A 188 -26.61 10.42 4.91
N LYS A 189 -26.47 9.21 5.48
CA LYS A 189 -27.01 7.98 4.89
C LYS A 189 -28.54 8.02 4.77
N ARG A 190 -29.23 8.68 5.70
CA ARG A 190 -30.68 8.86 5.68
C ARG A 190 -31.13 9.89 4.63
N ASN A 191 -30.54 11.07 4.63
CA ASN A 191 -31.04 12.23 3.88
C ASN A 191 -30.44 12.36 2.46
N GLY A 192 -29.41 11.57 2.13
CA GLY A 192 -28.88 11.47 0.77
C GLY A 192 -27.80 12.51 0.42
N ALA A 193 -27.51 12.61 -0.88
CA ALA A 193 -26.33 13.31 -1.40
C ALA A 193 -26.38 14.84 -1.26
N ASP A 194 -27.55 15.46 -1.42
CA ASP A 194 -27.68 16.92 -1.30
C ASP A 194 -27.44 17.38 0.15
N TYR A 195 -27.99 16.63 1.11
CA TYR A 195 -27.75 16.86 2.53
C TYR A 195 -26.27 16.65 2.90
N ARG A 196 -25.63 15.60 2.36
CA ARG A 196 -24.18 15.38 2.51
C ARG A 196 -23.37 16.60 2.11
N ASP A 197 -23.62 17.12 0.91
CA ASP A 197 -22.84 18.23 0.36
C ASP A 197 -23.10 19.53 1.13
N MET A 198 -24.33 19.72 1.64
CA MET A 198 -24.66 20.83 2.55
C MET A 198 -23.88 20.75 3.87
N ILE A 199 -23.91 19.60 4.55
CA ILE A 199 -23.20 19.41 5.83
C ILE A 199 -21.69 19.58 5.65
N LEU A 200 -21.10 18.97 4.61
CA LEU A 200 -19.67 19.11 4.33
C LEU A 200 -19.27 20.58 4.14
N LYS A 201 -20.07 21.37 3.40
CA LYS A 201 -19.81 22.81 3.23
C LYS A 201 -19.88 23.56 4.56
N GLN A 202 -20.84 23.23 5.43
CA GLN A 202 -20.94 23.86 6.75
C GLN A 202 -19.76 23.52 7.66
N VAL A 203 -19.32 22.25 7.69
CA VAL A 203 -18.12 21.83 8.45
C VAL A 203 -16.87 22.55 7.92
N VAL A 204 -16.69 22.60 6.60
CA VAL A 204 -15.56 23.32 5.99
C VAL A 204 -15.60 24.82 6.29
N ASN A 205 -16.78 25.45 6.28
CA ASN A 205 -16.92 26.85 6.65
C ASN A 205 -16.54 27.10 8.12
N GLN A 206 -16.89 26.18 9.03
CA GLN A 206 -16.47 26.25 10.43
C GLN A 206 -14.95 26.10 10.63
N VAL A 207 -14.27 25.35 9.76
CA VAL A 207 -12.79 25.29 9.72
C VAL A 207 -12.22 26.61 9.17
N TRP A 208 -12.83 27.15 8.11
CA TRP A 208 -12.44 28.42 7.50
C TRP A 208 -12.46 29.58 8.50
N GLU A 209 -13.58 29.77 9.19
CA GLU A 209 -13.78 30.85 10.17
C GLU A 209 -12.74 30.78 11.30
N ALA A 210 -12.49 29.58 11.83
CA ALA A 210 -11.49 29.39 12.89
C ALA A 210 -10.06 29.69 12.38
N ALA A 211 -9.71 29.22 11.17
CA ALA A 211 -8.40 29.47 10.58
C ALA A 211 -8.18 30.95 10.26
N ASP A 212 -9.17 31.67 9.74
CA ASP A 212 -9.08 33.10 9.41
C ASP A 212 -8.79 33.96 10.66
N VAL A 213 -9.41 33.64 11.80
CA VAL A 213 -9.12 34.32 13.08
C VAL A 213 -7.67 34.08 13.51
N LEU A 214 -7.16 32.84 13.39
CA LEU A 214 -5.78 32.53 13.73
C LEU A 214 -4.78 33.19 12.80
N ILE A 215 -5.07 33.28 11.49
CA ILE A 215 -4.23 34.00 10.52
C ILE A 215 -4.06 35.46 10.93
N LYS A 216 -5.16 36.12 11.31
CA LYS A 216 -5.14 37.52 11.77
C LYS A 216 -4.35 37.66 13.08
N ALA A 217 -4.45 36.69 13.98
CA ALA A 217 -3.72 36.70 15.25
C ALA A 217 -2.21 36.40 15.09
N ALA A 218 -1.82 35.66 14.05
CA ALA A 218 -0.43 35.30 13.76
C ALA A 218 0.37 36.41 13.04
N LEU A 219 -0.25 37.53 12.68
CA LEU A 219 0.45 38.64 12.03
C LEU A 219 1.56 39.19 12.93
N PRO A 220 2.74 39.54 12.39
CA PRO A 220 3.85 40.07 13.19
C PRO A 220 3.47 41.32 13.97
N LEU A 221 4.00 41.44 15.19
CA LEU A 221 3.79 42.61 16.04
C LEU A 221 4.38 43.87 15.38
N THR A 222 3.63 44.95 15.49
CA THR A 222 3.98 46.30 15.05
C THR A 222 4.31 47.17 16.26
N THR A 223 4.94 48.33 16.04
CA THR A 223 5.26 49.28 17.13
C THR A 223 4.04 49.85 17.85
N SER A 224 2.84 49.68 17.29
CA SER A 224 1.56 50.08 17.88
C SER A 224 0.91 49.00 18.74
N ASP A 225 1.41 47.76 18.71
CA ASP A 225 0.82 46.67 19.47
C ASP A 225 1.21 46.74 20.96
N THR A 226 0.22 46.49 21.82
CA THR A 226 0.41 46.44 23.28
C THR A 226 0.82 45.06 23.79
N LYS A 227 0.80 44.04 22.93
CA LYS A 227 1.07 42.64 23.29
C LYS A 227 2.57 42.39 23.40
N THR A 228 2.97 41.57 24.36
CA THR A 228 4.34 41.05 24.42
C THR A 228 4.57 39.95 23.38
N VAL A 229 5.85 39.63 23.09
CA VAL A 229 6.19 38.53 22.18
C VAL A 229 5.70 37.18 22.70
N SER A 230 5.75 36.93 24.02
CA SER A 230 5.24 35.68 24.63
C SER A 230 3.70 35.60 24.56
N GLU A 231 3.00 36.73 24.76
CA GLU A 231 1.54 36.79 24.55
C GLU A 231 1.15 36.54 23.08
N TRP A 232 1.94 37.04 22.14
CA TRP A 232 1.72 36.80 20.72
C TRP A 232 1.95 35.34 20.33
N ILE A 233 3.01 34.70 20.85
CA ILE A 233 3.29 33.28 20.63
C ILE A 233 2.19 32.40 21.23
N SER A 234 1.85 32.61 22.50
CA SER A 234 0.91 31.77 23.25
C SER A 234 -0.50 31.80 22.68
N GLN A 235 -0.92 32.88 22.01
CA GLN A 235 -2.24 32.98 21.36
C GLN A 235 -2.47 31.91 20.30
N MET A 236 -1.42 31.39 19.66
CA MET A 236 -1.53 30.31 18.67
C MET A 236 -2.01 28.98 19.27
N ALA A 237 -1.80 28.80 20.58
CA ALA A 237 -2.22 27.61 21.32
C ALA A 237 -3.42 27.87 22.26
N THR A 238 -3.60 29.11 22.74
CA THR A 238 -4.56 29.44 23.81
C THR A 238 -5.87 30.05 23.32
N LEU A 239 -5.93 30.58 22.10
CA LEU A 239 -7.19 31.09 21.55
C LEU A 239 -8.24 29.95 21.44
N PRO A 240 -9.52 30.21 21.75
CA PRO A 240 -10.58 29.20 21.55
C PRO A 240 -10.64 28.68 20.10
N GLN A 241 -10.32 29.54 19.12
CA GLN A 241 -10.27 29.14 17.72
C GLN A 241 -9.16 28.13 17.43
N ALA A 242 -8.09 28.07 18.24
CA ALA A 242 -7.04 27.06 18.10
C ALA A 242 -7.53 25.66 18.47
N SER A 243 -8.29 25.53 19.58
CA SER A 243 -8.92 24.25 19.95
C SER A 243 -10.02 23.86 18.97
N ASN A 244 -10.88 24.82 18.60
CA ASN A 244 -11.98 24.58 17.67
C ASN A 244 -11.44 24.16 16.30
N LEU A 245 -10.36 24.78 15.81
CA LEU A 245 -9.75 24.38 14.54
C LEU A 245 -9.25 22.94 14.59
N ALA A 246 -8.57 22.55 15.67
CA ALA A 246 -8.04 21.20 15.83
C ALA A 246 -9.16 20.14 15.79
N THR A 247 -10.25 20.34 16.55
CA THR A 247 -11.37 19.41 16.61
C THR A 247 -12.18 19.36 15.32
N ARG A 248 -12.41 20.51 14.68
CA ARG A 248 -13.16 20.60 13.42
C ARG A 248 -12.39 20.00 12.24
N ILE A 249 -11.08 20.17 12.17
CA ILE A 249 -10.25 19.50 11.15
C ILE A 249 -10.23 17.99 11.39
N LEU A 250 -10.18 17.54 12.65
CA LEU A 250 -10.28 16.12 12.96
C LEU A 250 -11.62 15.55 12.49
N LEU A 251 -12.74 16.21 12.80
CA LEU A 251 -14.06 15.84 12.27
C LEU A 251 -14.07 15.78 10.74
N LEU A 252 -13.55 16.82 10.08
CA LEU A 252 -13.46 16.87 8.62
C LEU A 252 -12.63 15.72 8.06
N THR A 253 -11.53 15.35 8.73
CA THR A 253 -10.66 14.24 8.32
C THR A 253 -11.37 12.89 8.44
N LEU A 254 -12.12 12.66 9.53
CA LEU A 254 -12.94 11.45 9.70
C LEU A 254 -14.03 11.36 8.63
N LEU A 255 -14.77 12.46 8.40
CA LEU A 255 -15.77 12.52 7.32
C LEU A 255 -15.14 12.31 5.94
N PHE A 256 -13.91 12.80 5.73
CA PHE A 256 -13.19 12.59 4.49
C PHE A 256 -12.79 11.10 4.31
N GLU A 257 -12.37 10.41 5.36
CA GLU A 257 -12.06 8.97 5.28
C GLU A 257 -13.28 8.14 4.85
N GLU A 258 -14.45 8.44 5.43
CA GLU A 258 -15.70 7.76 5.13
C GLU A 258 -16.24 8.09 3.73
N LEU A 259 -16.31 9.38 3.39
CA LEU A 259 -16.98 9.83 2.16
C LEU A 259 -16.05 9.80 0.94
N LYS A 260 -14.73 9.92 1.12
CA LYS A 260 -13.71 9.90 0.06
C LYS A 260 -13.88 11.04 -0.97
N LEU A 261 -14.26 10.73 -2.22
CA LEU A 261 -14.23 11.69 -3.35
C LEU A 261 -15.16 12.90 -3.21
N PRO A 262 -16.42 12.77 -2.75
CA PRO A 262 -17.28 13.92 -2.51
C PRO A 262 -16.69 14.90 -1.49
N CYS A 263 -16.07 14.40 -0.42
CA CYS A 263 -15.40 15.26 0.57
C CYS A 263 -14.16 15.95 -0.03
N ALA A 264 -13.32 15.22 -0.79
CA ALA A 264 -12.19 15.82 -1.50
C ALA A 264 -12.62 16.97 -2.42
N TRP A 265 -13.75 16.81 -3.11
CA TRP A 265 -14.30 17.83 -4.00
C TRP A 265 -14.77 19.08 -3.24
N VAL A 266 -15.43 18.92 -2.08
CA VAL A 266 -15.81 20.07 -1.24
C VAL A 266 -14.57 20.78 -0.69
N VAL A 267 -13.54 20.04 -0.27
CA VAL A 267 -12.26 20.60 0.18
C VAL A 267 -11.55 21.38 -0.93
N GLU A 268 -11.54 20.87 -2.17
CA GLU A 268 -10.94 21.59 -3.31
C GLU A 268 -11.76 22.83 -3.71
N SER A 269 -13.08 22.68 -3.88
CA SER A 269 -13.96 23.74 -4.38
C SER A 269 -14.19 24.88 -3.39
N SER A 270 -14.10 24.61 -2.07
CA SER A 270 -14.19 25.64 -1.04
C SER A 270 -12.94 26.52 -0.97
N GLY A 271 -11.79 26.06 -1.47
CA GLY A 271 -10.52 26.76 -1.35
C GLY A 271 -9.89 26.70 0.05
N ILE A 272 -10.41 25.88 0.98
CA ILE A 272 -9.95 25.81 2.38
C ILE A 272 -8.46 25.48 2.50
N LEU A 273 -7.92 24.70 1.56
CA LEU A 273 -6.49 24.38 1.51
C LEU A 273 -5.62 25.63 1.40
N ASN A 274 -6.05 26.66 0.64
CA ASN A 274 -5.31 27.92 0.55
C ASN A 274 -5.20 28.59 1.92
N VAL A 275 -6.30 28.60 2.69
CA VAL A 275 -6.35 29.22 4.01
C VAL A 275 -5.49 28.45 5.00
N LEU A 276 -5.58 27.12 5.02
CA LEU A 276 -4.77 26.30 5.93
C LEU A 276 -3.28 26.36 5.61
N ILE A 277 -2.91 26.36 4.32
CA ILE A 277 -1.51 26.55 3.90
C ILE A 277 -1.04 27.96 4.26
N LYS A 278 -1.89 28.99 4.08
CA LYS A 278 -1.56 30.34 4.50
C LYS A 278 -1.35 30.43 6.02
N LEU A 279 -2.19 29.76 6.81
CA LEU A 279 -2.05 29.67 8.26
C LEU A 279 -0.70 29.03 8.64
N LEU A 280 -0.34 27.92 8.01
CA LEU A 280 0.97 27.29 8.19
C LEU A 280 2.12 28.22 7.80
N GLU A 281 1.98 29.07 6.79
CA GLU A 281 3.00 30.04 6.41
C GLU A 281 3.15 31.16 7.47
N VAL A 282 2.04 31.76 7.90
CA VAL A 282 2.08 32.92 8.82
C VAL A 282 2.45 32.55 10.25
N VAL A 283 2.27 31.29 10.67
CA VAL A 283 2.65 30.84 12.02
C VAL A 283 4.16 30.62 12.18
N GLN A 284 4.93 30.53 11.09
CA GLN A 284 6.36 30.20 11.16
C GLN A 284 7.19 31.17 12.01
N PRO A 285 7.01 32.50 11.91
CA PRO A 285 7.70 33.44 12.79
C PRO A 285 7.35 33.25 14.27
N CYS A 286 6.11 32.88 14.60
CA CYS A 286 5.70 32.59 15.98
C CYS A 286 6.45 31.36 16.53
N LEU A 287 6.53 30.28 15.74
CA LEU A 287 7.25 29.05 16.13
C LEU A 287 8.75 29.30 16.31
N GLN A 288 9.35 30.11 15.45
CA GLN A 288 10.76 30.47 15.54
C GLN A 288 11.03 31.34 16.79
N ALA A 289 10.17 32.32 17.08
CA ALA A 289 10.28 33.12 18.30
C ALA A 289 10.09 32.26 19.57
N ALA A 290 9.18 31.29 19.55
CA ALA A 290 8.98 30.33 20.64
C ALA A 290 10.24 29.52 20.92
N LYS A 291 10.94 29.08 19.86
CA LYS A 291 12.24 28.39 19.96
C LYS A 291 13.29 29.26 20.64
N GLU A 292 13.38 30.53 20.27
CA GLU A 292 14.35 31.48 20.83
C GLU A 292 14.09 31.76 22.33
N GLN A 293 12.82 31.80 22.74
CA GLN A 293 12.42 31.98 24.14
C GLN A 293 12.45 30.68 24.96
N LYS A 294 12.71 29.53 24.33
CA LYS A 294 12.61 28.18 24.93
C LYS A 294 11.22 27.85 25.48
N GLU A 295 10.18 28.50 24.96
CA GLU A 295 8.75 28.29 25.29
C GLU A 295 8.05 27.53 24.15
N VAL A 296 8.63 26.43 23.68
CA VAL A 296 8.10 25.71 22.52
C VAL A 296 6.91 24.87 22.94
N GLN A 297 5.71 25.40 22.72
CA GLN A 297 4.47 24.65 22.75
C GLN A 297 3.96 24.52 21.32
N THR A 298 3.85 23.30 20.81
CA THR A 298 3.24 23.10 19.50
C THR A 298 1.73 23.34 19.56
N PRO A 299 1.17 24.22 18.71
CA PRO A 299 -0.27 24.35 18.59
C PRO A 299 -0.92 23.05 18.10
N LYS A 300 -1.95 22.59 18.83
CA LYS A 300 -2.62 21.30 18.60
C LYS A 300 -3.29 21.16 17.22
N TRP A 301 -3.54 22.26 16.53
CA TRP A 301 -4.15 22.26 15.19
C TRP A 301 -3.15 21.98 14.06
N ILE A 302 -1.84 22.10 14.28
CA ILE A 302 -0.83 21.90 13.21
C ILE A 302 -0.88 20.47 12.68
N THR A 303 -0.84 19.46 13.56
CA THR A 303 -0.87 18.05 13.16
C THR A 303 -2.11 17.71 12.34
N PRO A 304 -3.35 18.01 12.79
CA PRO A 304 -4.55 17.83 11.98
C PRO A 304 -4.48 18.52 10.60
N VAL A 305 -3.98 19.76 10.52
CA VAL A 305 -3.84 20.46 9.22
C VAL A 305 -2.90 19.69 8.28
N LEU A 306 -1.73 19.30 8.76
CA LEU A 306 -0.74 18.56 7.95
C LEU A 306 -1.31 17.21 7.47
N LEU A 307 -2.02 16.50 8.34
CA LEU A 307 -2.65 15.23 8.01
C LEU A 307 -3.79 15.40 6.99
N LEU A 308 -4.62 16.44 7.12
CA LEU A 308 -5.68 16.73 6.14
C LEU A 308 -5.08 17.03 4.75
N ILE A 309 -4.02 17.84 4.69
CA ILE A 309 -3.34 18.17 3.43
C ILE A 309 -2.68 16.92 2.82
N ASP A 310 -2.00 16.11 3.63
CA ASP A 310 -1.41 14.83 3.19
C ASP A 310 -2.48 13.88 2.63
N PHE A 311 -3.61 13.78 3.33
CA PHE A 311 -4.72 12.91 2.95
C PHE A 311 -5.44 13.40 1.68
N TYR A 312 -5.60 14.71 1.54
CA TYR A 312 -6.11 15.32 0.31
C TYR A 312 -5.23 14.99 -0.89
N GLU A 313 -3.92 15.23 -0.80
CA GLU A 313 -3.00 14.99 -1.92
C GLU A 313 -2.89 13.49 -2.24
N LYS A 314 -2.94 12.62 -1.22
CA LYS A 314 -3.09 11.15 -1.41
C LYS A 314 -4.32 10.82 -2.25
N THR A 315 -5.45 11.44 -1.93
CA THR A 315 -6.73 11.22 -2.62
C THR A 315 -6.70 11.78 -4.04
N ALA A 316 -6.08 12.94 -4.26
CA ALA A 316 -5.91 13.52 -5.59
C ALA A 316 -5.11 12.60 -6.52
N ILE A 317 -3.99 12.04 -6.03
CA ILE A 317 -3.18 11.07 -6.78
C ILE A 317 -4.02 9.82 -7.11
N SER A 318 -4.80 9.31 -6.15
CA SER A 318 -5.68 8.16 -6.35
C SER A 318 -6.77 8.43 -7.39
N SER A 319 -7.43 9.59 -7.32
CA SER A 319 -8.44 10.05 -8.27
C SER A 319 -7.89 10.14 -9.69
N LYS A 320 -6.72 10.79 -9.88
CA LYS A 320 -6.05 10.87 -11.19
C LYS A 320 -5.74 9.49 -11.76
N ARG A 321 -5.20 8.57 -10.94
CA ARG A 321 -4.90 7.20 -11.37
C ARG A 321 -6.15 6.43 -11.77
N ARG A 322 -7.23 6.55 -10.98
CA ARG A 322 -8.53 5.95 -11.29
C ARG A 322 -9.10 6.50 -12.60
N ALA A 323 -9.07 7.83 -12.79
CA ALA A 323 -9.55 8.46 -14.02
C ALA A 323 -8.77 7.99 -15.27
N GLN A 324 -7.44 7.83 -15.17
CA GLN A 324 -6.65 7.27 -16.27
C GLN A 324 -7.00 5.80 -16.54
N MET A 325 -7.15 4.99 -15.49
CA MET A 325 -7.53 3.58 -15.61
C MET A 325 -8.92 3.42 -16.26
N THR A 326 -9.92 4.20 -15.85
CA THR A 326 -11.30 4.13 -16.35
C THR A 326 -11.40 4.30 -17.86
N LYS A 327 -10.49 5.07 -18.49
CA LYS A 327 -10.42 5.22 -19.96
C LYS A 327 -10.23 3.89 -20.69
N TYR A 328 -9.61 2.91 -20.03
CA TYR A 328 -9.28 1.60 -20.59
C TYR A 328 -10.15 0.47 -20.02
N LEU A 329 -11.10 0.74 -19.13
CA LEU A 329 -12.01 -0.27 -18.58
C LEU A 329 -13.19 -0.53 -19.52
N GLN A 330 -13.99 -1.57 -19.28
CA GLN A 330 -15.29 -1.82 -19.93
C GLN A 330 -16.41 -1.00 -19.24
N SER A 331 -17.51 -0.65 -19.93
CA SER A 331 -18.50 0.30 -19.38
C SER A 331 -19.34 -0.39 -18.33
N ASN A 332 -19.84 -1.58 -18.67
CA ASN A 332 -20.83 -2.27 -17.86
C ASN A 332 -20.30 -3.57 -17.26
N ASN A 333 -19.28 -4.21 -17.86
CA ASN A 333 -18.78 -5.49 -17.36
C ASN A 333 -17.30 -5.67 -17.69
N ASN A 334 -16.41 -5.47 -16.71
CA ASN A 334 -14.99 -5.69 -16.96
C ASN A 334 -14.66 -7.17 -17.00
N ASN A 335 -13.70 -7.57 -17.84
CA ASN A 335 -13.29 -8.97 -17.95
C ASN A 335 -12.15 -9.29 -16.99
N TRP A 336 -12.46 -10.03 -15.92
CA TRP A 336 -11.52 -10.53 -14.94
C TRP A 336 -10.93 -11.88 -15.37
N ARG A 337 -9.63 -12.04 -15.15
CA ARG A 337 -8.90 -13.27 -15.46
C ARG A 337 -8.04 -13.72 -14.29
N TRP A 338 -7.82 -15.02 -14.18
CA TRP A 338 -6.87 -15.62 -13.24
C TRP A 338 -5.77 -16.33 -14.00
N PHE A 339 -4.58 -16.38 -13.43
CA PHE A 339 -3.42 -16.97 -14.08
C PHE A 339 -3.25 -18.44 -13.70
N ASP A 340 -3.10 -19.29 -14.71
CA ASP A 340 -2.75 -20.70 -14.53
C ASP A 340 -1.27 -20.93 -14.80
N ASP A 341 -0.47 -21.03 -13.73
CA ASP A 341 0.99 -21.16 -13.82
C ASP A 341 1.45 -22.43 -14.54
N ARG A 342 0.67 -23.52 -14.46
CA ARG A 342 0.99 -24.78 -15.14
C ARG A 342 0.93 -24.66 -16.66
N SER A 343 -0.08 -23.95 -17.17
CA SER A 343 -0.26 -23.73 -18.61
C SER A 343 0.35 -22.42 -19.11
N GLY A 344 0.72 -21.52 -18.19
CA GLY A 344 1.21 -20.18 -18.47
C GLY A 344 0.13 -19.22 -18.99
N ARG A 345 -1.17 -19.53 -18.82
CA ARG A 345 -2.27 -18.82 -19.48
C ARG A 345 -3.16 -18.05 -18.51
N TRP A 346 -3.69 -16.92 -19.00
CA TRP A 346 -4.75 -16.17 -18.34
C TRP A 346 -6.13 -16.72 -18.72
N CYS A 347 -6.84 -17.26 -17.74
CA CYS A 347 -8.16 -17.86 -17.88
C CYS A 347 -9.25 -16.89 -17.45
N SER A 348 -10.32 -16.76 -18.23
CA SER A 348 -11.48 -15.94 -17.83
C SER A 348 -12.32 -16.65 -16.76
N TYR A 349 -12.96 -15.88 -15.89
CA TYR A 349 -13.98 -16.42 -14.99
C TYR A 349 -15.27 -16.77 -15.74
N SER A 350 -16.12 -17.58 -15.12
CA SER A 350 -17.50 -17.74 -15.59
C SER A 350 -18.25 -16.41 -15.52
N ALA A 351 -19.26 -16.21 -16.36
CA ALA A 351 -20.00 -14.95 -16.42
C ALA A 351 -20.60 -14.54 -15.05
N SER A 352 -21.10 -15.52 -14.28
CA SER A 352 -21.60 -15.32 -12.92
C SER A 352 -20.50 -14.80 -11.98
N ASN A 353 -19.36 -15.52 -11.90
CA ASN A 353 -18.28 -15.16 -11.00
C ASN A 353 -17.62 -13.84 -11.40
N ASN A 354 -17.48 -13.59 -12.70
CA ASN A 354 -16.97 -12.33 -13.21
C ASN A 354 -17.85 -11.16 -12.77
N SER A 355 -19.18 -11.30 -12.84
CA SER A 355 -20.12 -10.25 -12.42
C SER A 355 -20.05 -10.01 -10.91
N THR A 356 -19.94 -11.07 -10.10
CA THR A 356 -19.74 -10.94 -8.64
C THR A 356 -18.45 -10.20 -8.32
N ILE A 357 -17.33 -10.55 -8.98
CA ILE A 357 -16.04 -9.92 -8.77
C ILE A 357 -16.08 -8.45 -9.22
N ASP A 358 -16.64 -8.18 -10.41
CA ASP A 358 -16.68 -6.82 -10.96
C ASP A 358 -17.58 -5.89 -10.14
N SER A 359 -18.71 -6.39 -9.63
CA SER A 359 -19.60 -5.63 -8.77
C SER A 359 -18.91 -5.22 -7.46
N ALA A 360 -18.23 -6.17 -6.79
CA ALA A 360 -17.51 -5.89 -5.55
C ALA A 360 -16.33 -4.92 -5.76
N TRP A 361 -15.62 -5.04 -6.88
CA TRP A 361 -14.56 -4.08 -7.23
C TRP A 361 -15.13 -2.68 -7.47
N LYS A 362 -16.27 -2.57 -8.18
CA LYS A 362 -16.94 -1.28 -8.46
C LYS A 362 -17.46 -0.60 -7.20
N SER A 363 -17.98 -1.36 -6.23
CA SER A 363 -18.39 -0.84 -4.92
C SER A 363 -17.20 -0.46 -4.03
N GLY A 364 -15.97 -0.79 -4.41
CA GLY A 364 -14.76 -0.42 -3.69
C GLY A 364 -14.43 -1.35 -2.53
N GLU A 365 -14.93 -2.59 -2.56
CA GLU A 365 -14.54 -3.62 -1.60
C GLU A 365 -13.04 -3.94 -1.71
N THR A 366 -12.45 -4.40 -0.60
CA THR A 366 -11.04 -4.82 -0.57
C THR A 366 -10.86 -6.28 -0.99
N SER A 367 -11.93 -7.08 -0.89
CA SER A 367 -11.94 -8.48 -1.29
C SER A 367 -13.35 -8.96 -1.60
N VAL A 368 -13.46 -10.11 -2.27
CA VAL A 368 -14.75 -10.73 -2.61
C VAL A 368 -14.64 -12.26 -2.58
N ARG A 369 -15.67 -12.91 -2.02
CA ARG A 369 -15.77 -14.37 -1.95
C ARG A 369 -16.69 -14.89 -3.04
N PHE A 370 -16.32 -15.99 -3.68
CA PHE A 370 -17.15 -16.68 -4.66
C PHE A 370 -16.87 -18.18 -4.66
N THR A 371 -17.75 -18.95 -5.29
CA THR A 371 -17.61 -20.40 -5.42
C THR A 371 -17.42 -20.78 -6.89
N ALA A 372 -16.47 -21.66 -7.17
CA ALA A 372 -16.29 -22.22 -8.50
C ALA A 372 -16.17 -23.74 -8.41
N GLY A 373 -17.07 -24.46 -9.07
CA GLY A 373 -17.23 -25.89 -8.86
C GLY A 373 -17.71 -26.19 -7.44
N ARG A 374 -16.90 -26.94 -6.67
CA ARG A 374 -17.17 -27.29 -5.26
C ARG A 374 -16.22 -26.61 -4.26
N ARG A 375 -15.47 -25.60 -4.70
CA ARG A 375 -14.44 -24.93 -3.90
C ARG A 375 -14.72 -23.46 -3.71
N ARG A 376 -14.35 -22.96 -2.54
CA ARG A 376 -14.48 -21.54 -2.18
C ARG A 376 -13.19 -20.78 -2.45
N TYR A 377 -13.35 -19.59 -3.01
CA TYR A 377 -12.25 -18.71 -3.38
C TYR A 377 -12.51 -17.29 -2.90
N THR A 378 -11.43 -16.61 -2.53
CA THR A 378 -11.44 -15.19 -2.18
C THR A 378 -10.49 -14.44 -3.10
N VAL A 379 -11.00 -13.47 -3.84
CA VAL A 379 -10.16 -12.51 -4.57
C VAL A 379 -9.85 -11.36 -3.62
N GLN A 380 -8.55 -11.10 -3.42
CA GLN A 380 -8.03 -9.96 -2.69
C GLN A 380 -7.62 -8.89 -3.70
N PHE A 381 -8.33 -7.78 -3.72
CA PHE A 381 -8.10 -6.72 -4.70
C PHE A 381 -6.85 -5.89 -4.38
N THR A 382 -6.50 -5.76 -3.10
CA THR A 382 -5.30 -5.03 -2.64
C THR A 382 -4.00 -5.64 -3.17
N THR A 383 -3.95 -6.96 -3.26
CA THR A 383 -2.79 -7.75 -3.71
C THR A 383 -2.98 -8.33 -5.12
N MET A 384 -4.18 -8.20 -5.69
CA MET A 384 -4.56 -8.76 -6.99
C MET A 384 -4.29 -10.27 -7.10
N VAL A 385 -4.68 -11.02 -6.06
CA VAL A 385 -4.58 -12.50 -6.01
C VAL A 385 -5.91 -13.14 -5.63
N GLN A 386 -6.16 -14.33 -6.18
CA GLN A 386 -7.18 -15.25 -5.74
C GLN A 386 -6.54 -16.26 -4.79
N VAL A 387 -7.22 -16.53 -3.67
CA VAL A 387 -6.81 -17.53 -2.68
C VAL A 387 -7.88 -18.62 -2.61
N ASN A 388 -7.46 -19.88 -2.68
CA ASN A 388 -8.32 -21.02 -2.35
C ASN A 388 -8.46 -21.13 -0.83
N GLU A 389 -9.67 -21.03 -0.30
CA GLU A 389 -9.89 -21.08 1.15
C GLU A 389 -9.57 -22.44 1.76
N GLU A 390 -9.68 -23.52 0.99
CA GLU A 390 -9.45 -24.89 1.49
C GLU A 390 -7.97 -25.24 1.52
N THR A 391 -7.20 -24.81 0.51
CA THR A 391 -5.81 -25.25 0.32
C THR A 391 -4.80 -24.14 0.51
N GLY A 392 -5.24 -22.90 0.74
CA GLY A 392 -4.38 -21.71 0.78
C GLY A 392 -3.70 -21.36 -0.56
N ASN A 393 -4.00 -22.09 -1.64
CA ASN A 393 -3.30 -21.93 -2.92
C ASN A 393 -3.63 -20.58 -3.54
N ARG A 394 -2.60 -19.86 -3.98
CA ARG A 394 -2.70 -18.48 -4.48
C ARG A 394 -2.54 -18.46 -5.99
N ARG A 395 -3.25 -17.57 -6.66
CA ARG A 395 -3.13 -17.35 -8.10
C ARG A 395 -3.26 -15.86 -8.42
N PRO A 396 -2.43 -15.30 -9.31
CA PRO A 396 -2.59 -13.93 -9.76
C PRO A 396 -3.94 -13.72 -10.46
N VAL A 397 -4.59 -12.58 -10.23
CA VAL A 397 -5.80 -12.16 -10.99
C VAL A 397 -5.58 -10.83 -11.67
N MET A 398 -6.16 -10.60 -12.85
CA MET A 398 -6.04 -9.32 -13.55
C MET A 398 -7.38 -8.84 -14.08
N LEU A 399 -7.46 -7.52 -14.24
CA LEU A 399 -8.51 -6.86 -14.99
C LEU A 399 -8.03 -6.61 -16.42
N THR A 400 -8.77 -7.09 -17.41
CA THR A 400 -8.42 -6.91 -18.82
C THR A 400 -8.69 -5.46 -19.23
N LEU A 401 -7.67 -4.79 -19.77
CA LEU A 401 -7.78 -3.44 -20.30
C LEU A 401 -8.12 -3.45 -21.80
N LEU A 402 -8.88 -2.46 -22.23
CA LEU A 402 -9.10 -2.16 -23.65
C LEU A 402 -7.78 -1.70 -24.29
N ARG A 403 -7.55 -2.10 -25.53
CA ARG A 403 -6.35 -1.70 -26.28
C ARG A 403 -6.35 -0.22 -26.66
N VAL A 404 -7.53 0.34 -26.89
CA VAL A 404 -7.74 1.74 -27.26
C VAL A 404 -8.57 2.40 -26.15
N PRO A 405 -8.22 3.63 -25.72
CA PRO A 405 -9.04 4.38 -24.78
C PRO A 405 -10.45 4.58 -25.32
N ARG A 406 -11.44 4.60 -24.43
CA ARG A 406 -12.78 5.08 -24.78
C ARG A 406 -12.72 6.51 -25.28
N LEU A 407 -13.43 6.77 -26.37
CA LEU A 407 -13.81 8.13 -26.75
C LEU A 407 -14.96 8.58 -25.85
N ASN A 408 -14.79 9.71 -25.16
CA ASN A 408 -15.88 10.34 -24.41
C ASN A 408 -16.99 10.71 -25.40
N LYS A 409 -18.18 10.11 -25.24
CA LYS A 409 -19.39 10.46 -26.00
C LYS A 409 -19.95 11.83 -25.54
N ASN A 410 -19.18 12.90 -25.71
CA ASN A 410 -19.65 14.28 -25.58
C ASN A 410 -19.36 15.10 -26.85
N SER A 411 -19.45 14.46 -28.01
CA SER A 411 -19.60 15.16 -29.28
C SER A 411 -20.63 14.44 -30.12
N LYS A 412 -21.83 15.01 -30.20
CA LYS A 412 -22.75 14.74 -31.31
C LYS A 412 -22.07 15.27 -32.56
N ASN A 413 -21.39 14.39 -33.29
CA ASN A 413 -21.27 14.48 -34.73
C ASN A 413 -21.30 13.07 -35.28
N SER A 414 -22.26 12.83 -36.17
CA SER A 414 -22.44 11.56 -36.84
C SER A 414 -21.28 11.31 -37.80
N ASN A 415 -21.03 10.02 -38.03
CA ASN A 415 -20.14 9.40 -39.02
C ASN A 415 -18.75 9.05 -38.51
N GLY A 416 -18.53 7.73 -38.38
CA GLY A 416 -17.23 7.15 -38.06
C GLY A 416 -17.27 5.69 -37.58
N GLN A 417 -18.29 4.90 -37.92
CA GLN A 417 -18.17 3.44 -37.98
C GLN A 417 -17.27 3.08 -39.16
N GLU A 418 -15.96 3.23 -39.02
CA GLU A 418 -15.01 2.76 -40.02
C GLU A 418 -13.58 2.68 -39.44
N LEU A 419 -13.36 1.85 -38.42
CA LEU A 419 -12.00 1.40 -38.07
C LEU A 419 -11.95 0.08 -37.27
N GLU A 420 -12.91 -0.83 -37.49
CA GLU A 420 -12.86 -2.21 -36.95
C GLU A 420 -12.86 -3.27 -38.07
N LYS A 421 -12.65 -2.87 -39.33
CA LYS A 421 -12.67 -3.78 -40.49
C LYS A 421 -11.43 -3.73 -41.39
N THR A 422 -10.28 -3.37 -40.83
CA THR A 422 -8.98 -3.61 -41.50
C THR A 422 -8.21 -4.63 -40.68
N LEU A 423 -8.53 -5.92 -40.86
CA LEU A 423 -7.62 -7.05 -40.66
C LEU A 423 -8.21 -8.42 -41.08
N GLU A 424 -9.46 -8.49 -41.53
CA GLU A 424 -10.02 -9.71 -42.12
C GLU A 424 -10.65 -9.40 -43.48
N GLU A 425 -10.39 -10.29 -44.45
CA GLU A 425 -10.88 -10.30 -45.84
C GLU A 425 -10.01 -9.60 -46.89
N SER A 426 -8.96 -10.32 -47.31
CA SER A 426 -8.53 -10.33 -48.71
C SER A 426 -8.71 -11.75 -49.26
N LYS A 427 -9.87 -12.03 -49.89
CA LYS A 427 -10.02 -12.91 -51.06
C LYS A 427 -11.45 -12.88 -51.63
N GLU A 428 -11.52 -12.37 -52.86
CA GLU A 428 -12.42 -12.69 -53.98
C GLU A 428 -13.93 -12.39 -53.93
N MET A 429 -14.33 -11.32 -54.64
CA MET A 429 -15.14 -11.32 -55.91
C MET A 429 -16.07 -12.53 -56.15
N ASP A 430 -17.33 -12.46 -56.59
CA ASP A 430 -18.16 -11.45 -57.27
C ASP A 430 -19.63 -11.98 -57.32
N ILE A 431 -20.57 -11.12 -57.74
CA ILE A 431 -21.85 -11.36 -58.43
C ILE A 431 -23.19 -11.16 -57.65
N LYS A 432 -23.83 -10.05 -58.08
CA LYS A 432 -25.28 -9.75 -58.28
C LYS A 432 -26.07 -8.91 -57.25
N ARG A 433 -26.12 -7.61 -57.63
CA ARG A 433 -27.20 -6.61 -57.49
C ARG A 433 -28.63 -7.16 -57.34
N LYS A 434 -29.40 -6.58 -56.42
CA LYS A 434 -30.67 -5.90 -56.76
C LYS A 434 -31.14 -4.91 -55.68
N GLU A 435 -31.64 -3.79 -56.17
CA GLU A 435 -32.20 -2.60 -55.51
C GLU A 435 -33.41 -2.93 -54.60
N ASN A 436 -33.64 -2.18 -53.51
CA ASN A 436 -34.51 -0.98 -53.49
C ASN A 436 -34.95 -0.53 -52.08
N LYS A 437 -34.99 0.80 -51.94
CA LYS A 437 -35.95 1.66 -51.19
C LYS A 437 -36.09 1.61 -49.66
N ALA A 438 -35.66 2.75 -49.10
CA ALA A 438 -36.27 3.60 -48.08
C ALA A 438 -37.75 3.33 -47.71
N ASN A 439 -38.05 3.45 -46.41
CA ASN A 439 -39.05 4.39 -45.88
C ASN A 439 -38.89 4.61 -44.36
N ASP A 440 -38.77 5.88 -43.98
CA ASP A 440 -39.02 6.42 -42.65
C ASP A 440 -40.53 6.40 -42.34
N THR A 441 -40.95 6.07 -41.11
CA THR A 441 -41.55 7.00 -40.12
C THR A 441 -42.11 6.25 -38.89
N PRO A 442 -42.22 6.92 -37.71
CA PRO A 442 -42.30 6.29 -36.39
C PRO A 442 -43.74 6.14 -35.89
N LEU A 443 -43.98 5.16 -35.03
CA LEU A 443 -45.18 5.09 -34.20
C LEU A 443 -44.80 4.95 -32.74
N ALA A 444 -45.20 5.99 -31.99
CA ALA A 444 -45.19 6.08 -30.55
C ALA A 444 -46.12 5.03 -29.94
N LEU A 445 -45.68 4.40 -28.84
CA LEU A 445 -46.55 3.82 -27.82
C LEU A 445 -45.86 3.96 -26.46
N GLU A 446 -46.52 4.70 -25.56
CA GLU A 446 -46.23 4.82 -24.14
C GLU A 446 -46.47 3.49 -23.41
N GLY A 447 -45.72 3.28 -22.32
CA GLY A 447 -45.88 2.14 -21.43
C GLY A 447 -44.78 2.11 -20.36
N THR A 448 -45.00 2.89 -19.31
CA THR A 448 -44.54 2.72 -17.91
C THR A 448 -43.54 1.59 -17.61
N ASN A 449 -42.36 1.94 -17.07
CA ASN A 449 -41.78 1.26 -15.91
C ASN A 449 -40.69 2.12 -15.25
N THR A 450 -41.00 2.51 -14.02
CA THR A 450 -40.21 3.21 -13.01
C THR A 450 -39.12 2.30 -12.43
N GLU A 451 -37.93 2.24 -13.06
CA GLU A 451 -36.73 1.63 -12.45
C GLU A 451 -35.40 2.27 -12.93
N LYS A 452 -35.42 3.49 -13.48
CA LYS A 452 -34.22 4.13 -14.09
C LYS A 452 -33.50 5.18 -13.25
N GLU A 453 -34.07 5.60 -12.11
CA GLU A 453 -33.48 6.71 -11.34
C GLU A 453 -32.24 6.31 -10.51
N THR A 454 -32.10 5.06 -10.10
CA THR A 454 -30.92 4.61 -9.32
C THR A 454 -29.63 4.49 -10.15
N SER A 455 -29.74 4.25 -11.47
CA SER A 455 -28.55 4.09 -12.34
C SER A 455 -27.89 5.43 -12.75
N LEU A 456 -28.62 6.54 -12.65
CA LEU A 456 -28.13 7.86 -13.08
C LEU A 456 -27.30 8.56 -11.99
N GLU A 457 -27.55 8.26 -10.71
CA GLU A 457 -26.83 8.89 -9.60
C GLU A 457 -25.44 8.29 -9.36
N GLU A 458 -25.29 6.96 -9.48
CA GLU A 458 -23.97 6.31 -9.38
C GLU A 458 -23.02 6.74 -10.49
N THR A 459 -23.56 7.16 -11.65
CA THR A 459 -22.76 7.58 -12.81
C THR A 459 -22.05 8.93 -12.57
N LYS A 460 -22.58 9.83 -11.73
CA LYS A 460 -21.96 11.14 -11.46
C LYS A 460 -20.74 11.08 -10.52
N ILE A 461 -20.71 10.13 -9.58
CA ILE A 461 -19.62 9.99 -8.61
C ILE A 461 -18.32 9.48 -9.28
N GLY A 462 -18.46 8.79 -10.42
CA GLY A 462 -17.33 8.27 -11.21
C GLY A 462 -16.51 9.31 -11.98
N GLU A 463 -16.99 10.56 -12.10
CA GLU A 463 -16.35 11.61 -12.91
C GLU A 463 -15.60 12.68 -12.10
N ILE A 464 -15.64 12.62 -10.76
CA ILE A 464 -14.94 13.60 -9.91
C ILE A 464 -13.43 13.41 -10.01
N LEU A 465 -12.77 14.30 -10.77
CA LEU A 465 -11.33 14.40 -10.89
C LEU A 465 -10.81 15.51 -9.99
N ILE A 466 -10.03 15.13 -8.98
CA ILE A 466 -9.37 16.08 -8.07
C ILE A 466 -8.02 16.49 -8.67
N GLN A 467 -7.77 17.80 -8.77
CA GLN A 467 -6.54 18.36 -9.35
C GLN A 467 -5.35 18.26 -8.42
N GLY A 468 -5.56 18.27 -7.10
CA GLY A 468 -4.47 18.21 -6.11
C GLY A 468 -3.84 19.58 -5.86
N LEU A 469 -2.69 19.59 -5.19
CA LEU A 469 -1.99 20.83 -4.81
C LEU A 469 -1.34 21.51 -6.02
N THR A 470 -1.40 22.84 -6.07
CA THR A 470 -0.70 23.64 -7.08
C THR A 470 0.78 23.74 -6.76
N GLU A 471 1.61 24.12 -7.74
CA GLU A 471 3.05 24.25 -7.52
C GLU A 471 3.37 25.27 -6.42
N ASP A 472 2.67 26.42 -6.41
CA ASP A 472 2.85 27.47 -5.41
C ASP A 472 2.55 26.95 -4.00
N MET A 473 1.42 26.25 -3.83
CA MET A 473 1.05 25.60 -2.56
C MET A 473 2.14 24.65 -2.07
N VAL A 474 2.68 23.81 -2.95
CA VAL A 474 3.75 22.85 -2.61
C VAL A 474 5.01 23.58 -2.18
N THR A 475 5.40 24.67 -2.84
CA THR A 475 6.59 25.44 -2.43
C THR A 475 6.42 26.07 -1.03
N VAL A 476 5.25 26.63 -0.72
CA VAL A 476 4.96 27.19 0.60
C VAL A 476 4.98 26.10 1.66
N LEU A 477 4.35 24.95 1.38
CA LEU A 477 4.35 23.80 2.29
C LEU A 477 5.75 23.28 2.58
N ILE A 478 6.62 23.13 1.58
CA ILE A 478 7.99 22.67 1.82
C ILE A 478 8.75 23.65 2.70
N ARG A 479 8.62 24.97 2.48
CA ARG A 479 9.26 25.97 3.34
C ARG A 479 8.75 25.90 4.79
N ALA A 480 7.42 25.80 4.97
CA ALA A 480 6.80 25.68 6.28
C ALA A 480 7.24 24.39 7.00
N CYS A 481 7.23 23.26 6.30
CA CYS A 481 7.69 21.98 6.84
C CYS A 481 9.17 22.01 7.25
N VAL A 482 10.06 22.54 6.40
CA VAL A 482 11.49 22.64 6.74
C VAL A 482 11.72 23.58 7.92
N SER A 483 11.00 24.71 7.98
CA SER A 483 11.03 25.61 9.14
C SER A 483 10.65 24.87 10.44
N MET A 484 9.61 24.04 10.41
CA MET A 484 9.21 23.21 11.55
C MET A 484 10.24 22.14 11.94
N LEU A 485 11.03 21.60 11.00
CA LEU A 485 12.16 20.71 11.35
C LEU A 485 13.22 21.42 12.20
N GLY A 486 13.28 22.75 12.11
CA GLY A 486 14.22 23.57 12.85
C GLY A 486 13.74 23.92 14.26
N VAL A 487 12.47 23.67 14.57
CA VAL A 487 11.84 23.94 15.85
C VAL A 487 11.60 22.59 16.54
N PRO A 488 11.80 22.45 17.86
CA PRO A 488 11.55 21.19 18.56
C PRO A 488 10.03 20.98 18.75
N VAL A 489 9.32 20.77 17.64
CA VAL A 489 7.91 20.38 17.65
C VAL A 489 7.76 18.98 18.25
N ASP A 490 6.56 18.68 18.74
CA ASP A 490 6.23 17.37 19.30
C ASP A 490 6.36 16.24 18.25
N PRO A 491 6.53 14.98 18.69
CA PRO A 491 6.75 13.84 17.81
C PRO A 491 5.64 13.62 16.76
N ASP A 492 4.38 13.86 17.10
CA ASP A 492 3.25 13.65 16.18
C ASP A 492 3.25 14.70 15.08
N THR A 493 3.53 15.96 15.43
CA THR A 493 3.72 17.05 14.46
C THR A 493 4.91 16.79 13.55
N LEU A 494 6.04 16.33 14.10
CA LEU A 494 7.21 15.99 13.30
C LEU A 494 6.92 14.84 12.33
N HIS A 495 6.24 13.80 12.81
CA HIS A 495 5.83 12.67 11.98
C HIS A 495 4.92 13.13 10.84
N ALA A 496 3.88 13.93 11.12
CA ALA A 496 3.00 14.48 10.09
C ALA A 496 3.76 15.37 9.08
N THR A 497 4.69 16.19 9.57
CA THR A 497 5.56 17.06 8.75
C THR A 497 6.39 16.24 7.77
N LEU A 498 7.10 15.23 8.29
CA LEU A 498 7.96 14.37 7.48
C LEU A 498 7.15 13.53 6.49
N ARG A 499 5.96 13.03 6.87
CA ARG A 499 5.06 12.30 5.97
C ARG A 499 4.61 13.15 4.79
N LEU A 500 4.21 14.40 5.05
CA LEU A 500 3.82 15.34 3.99
C LEU A 500 5.01 15.63 3.07
N CYS A 501 6.19 15.94 3.63
CA CYS A 501 7.43 16.08 2.85
C CYS A 501 7.71 14.86 1.98
N LEU A 502 7.52 13.64 2.49
CA LEU A 502 7.74 12.42 1.73
C LEU A 502 6.81 12.33 0.52
N ARG A 503 5.56 12.80 0.63
CA ARG A 503 4.63 12.86 -0.51
C ARG A 503 5.05 13.91 -1.52
N LEU A 504 5.36 15.12 -1.07
CA LEU A 504 5.68 16.27 -1.93
C LEU A 504 7.01 16.09 -2.68
N THR A 505 8.02 15.51 -2.01
CA THR A 505 9.37 15.28 -2.58
C THR A 505 9.45 14.09 -3.54
N ARG A 506 8.33 13.41 -3.82
CA ARG A 506 8.31 12.37 -4.88
C ARG A 506 8.71 12.94 -6.24
N ASP A 507 8.33 14.19 -6.51
CA ASP A 507 8.91 14.95 -7.61
C ASP A 507 10.27 15.48 -7.18
N HIS A 508 11.29 15.16 -7.98
CA HIS A 508 12.68 15.46 -7.67
C HIS A 508 12.95 16.96 -7.54
N LYS A 509 12.21 17.83 -8.26
CA LYS A 509 12.38 19.29 -8.13
C LYS A 509 12.13 19.77 -6.70
N TYR A 510 11.15 19.17 -6.04
CA TYR A 510 10.79 19.48 -4.65
C TYR A 510 11.73 18.80 -3.64
N ALA A 511 12.27 17.62 -3.96
CA ALA A 511 13.33 17.01 -3.17
C ALA A 511 14.60 17.88 -3.15
N MET A 512 14.97 18.47 -4.29
CA MET A 512 16.10 19.39 -4.39
C MET A 512 15.86 20.67 -3.58
N MET A 513 14.69 21.29 -3.72
CA MET A 513 14.31 22.45 -2.91
C MET A 513 14.36 22.12 -1.40
N PHE A 514 13.85 20.95 -1.01
CA PHE A 514 13.90 20.49 0.38
C PHE A 514 15.36 20.38 0.87
N ALA A 515 16.27 19.82 0.06
CA ALA A 515 17.69 19.70 0.39
C ALA A 515 18.42 21.07 0.44
N GLU A 516 18.14 21.98 -0.49
CA GLU A 516 18.71 23.32 -0.56
C GLU A 516 18.40 24.17 0.68
N LEU A 517 17.23 23.94 1.29
CA LEU A 517 16.83 24.53 2.57
C LEU A 517 17.54 23.89 3.79
N LYS A 518 18.57 23.08 3.57
CA LYS A 518 19.42 22.42 4.60
C LYS A 518 18.65 21.48 5.53
N SER A 519 17.52 20.96 5.07
CA SER A 519 16.66 20.03 5.81
C SER A 519 17.39 18.74 6.26
N THR A 520 18.29 18.19 5.45
CA THR A 520 19.08 17.00 5.81
C THR A 520 19.85 17.22 7.11
N ARG A 521 20.56 18.34 7.22
CA ARG A 521 21.30 18.70 8.44
C ARG A 521 20.36 18.90 9.63
N MET A 522 19.20 19.50 9.40
CA MET A 522 18.19 19.71 10.45
C MET A 522 17.67 18.37 10.98
N ILE A 523 17.38 17.42 10.09
CA ILE A 523 16.95 16.05 10.44
C ILE A 523 18.04 15.31 11.23
N LEU A 524 19.30 15.40 10.77
CA LEU A 524 20.42 14.72 11.44
C LEU A 524 20.73 15.30 12.83
N ASN A 525 20.36 16.55 13.08
CA ASN A 525 20.52 17.22 14.37
C ASN A 525 19.30 17.07 15.31
N LEU A 526 18.25 16.36 14.89
CA LEU A 526 17.11 16.07 15.76
C LEU A 526 17.55 15.20 16.94
N THR A 527 16.95 15.45 18.10
CA THR A 527 17.27 14.72 19.35
C THR A 527 16.24 13.62 19.61
N GLN A 528 16.52 12.72 20.56
CA GLN A 528 15.62 11.61 20.92
C GLN A 528 14.23 12.06 21.39
N SER A 529 14.08 13.31 21.89
CA SER A 529 12.78 13.86 22.29
C SER A 529 11.80 14.01 21.12
N SER A 530 12.31 14.04 19.89
CA SER A 530 11.50 14.09 18.66
C SER A 530 11.28 12.70 18.04
N GLY A 531 11.68 11.63 18.74
CA GLY A 531 11.59 10.26 18.24
C GLY A 531 10.15 9.76 18.11
N PHE A 532 9.86 9.07 17.01
CA PHE A 532 8.61 8.35 16.79
C PHE A 532 8.86 7.05 16.01
N ASN A 533 7.91 6.12 16.09
CA ASN A 533 7.99 4.83 15.39
C ASN A 533 7.94 5.02 13.86
N GLY A 534 8.91 4.47 13.14
CA GLY A 534 8.99 4.59 11.69
C GLY A 534 9.76 5.82 11.18
N PHE A 535 10.46 6.54 12.06
CA PHE A 535 11.36 7.63 11.67
C PHE A 535 12.40 7.20 10.63
N THR A 536 13.15 6.12 10.90
CA THR A 536 14.25 5.66 10.03
C THR A 536 13.79 5.33 8.60
N PRO A 537 12.75 4.50 8.38
CA PRO A 537 12.23 4.26 7.02
C PRO A 537 11.80 5.54 6.30
N LEU A 538 11.17 6.49 7.02
CA LEU A 538 10.66 7.72 6.44
C LEU A 538 11.82 8.61 5.96
N VAL A 539 12.79 8.89 6.83
CA VAL A 539 13.98 9.69 6.49
C VAL A 539 14.80 9.01 5.39
N THR A 540 14.93 7.69 5.41
CA THR A 540 15.62 6.94 4.35
C THR A 540 14.98 7.18 2.98
N LEU A 541 13.65 7.14 2.89
CA LEU A 541 12.94 7.40 1.63
C LEU A 541 13.04 8.87 1.19
N LEU A 542 13.02 9.82 2.13
CA LEU A 542 13.25 11.24 1.84
C LEU A 542 14.65 11.49 1.25
N LEU A 543 15.69 10.96 1.89
CA LEU A 543 17.06 11.07 1.39
C LEU A 543 17.21 10.38 0.03
N ARG A 544 16.52 9.25 -0.17
CA ARG A 544 16.46 8.58 -1.46
C ARG A 544 15.81 9.44 -2.54
N HIS A 545 14.77 10.22 -2.25
CA HIS A 545 14.20 11.17 -3.21
C HIS A 545 15.19 12.25 -3.65
N ILE A 546 16.09 12.68 -2.75
CA ILE A 546 17.15 13.66 -3.04
C ILE A 546 18.24 13.03 -3.90
N ILE A 547 18.72 11.84 -3.53
CA ILE A 547 19.89 11.19 -4.19
C ILE A 547 19.51 10.56 -5.54
N GLU A 548 18.29 10.04 -5.68
CA GLU A 548 17.79 9.45 -6.93
C GLU A 548 17.34 10.53 -7.92
N ASP A 549 18.29 11.30 -8.45
CA ASP A 549 18.06 12.19 -9.59
C ASP A 549 17.51 11.41 -10.80
N PRO A 550 16.89 12.08 -11.80
CA PRO A 550 16.23 11.40 -12.91
C PRO A 550 17.11 10.38 -13.66
N CYS A 551 18.41 10.65 -13.80
CA CYS A 551 19.34 9.72 -14.47
C CYS A 551 19.64 8.50 -13.60
N THR A 552 19.90 8.72 -12.30
CA THR A 552 20.13 7.63 -11.33
C THR A 552 18.88 6.77 -11.13
N LEU A 553 17.70 7.39 -11.08
CA LEU A 553 16.41 6.70 -11.01
C LEU A 553 16.18 5.84 -12.25
N ARG A 554 16.42 6.39 -13.45
CA ARG A 554 16.34 5.66 -14.72
C ARG A 554 17.28 4.45 -14.73
N HIS A 555 18.53 4.62 -14.33
CA HIS A 555 19.52 3.53 -14.26
C HIS A 555 19.07 2.43 -13.28
N THR A 556 18.60 2.82 -12.10
CA THR A 556 18.10 1.88 -11.08
C THR A 556 16.88 1.12 -11.57
N MET A 557 15.91 1.81 -12.18
CA MET A 557 14.75 1.18 -12.81
C MET A 557 15.15 0.23 -13.93
N GLU A 558 16.11 0.59 -14.79
CA GLU A 558 16.61 -0.27 -15.85
C GLU A 558 17.18 -1.58 -15.31
N LYS A 559 17.97 -1.52 -14.23
CA LYS A 559 18.50 -2.71 -13.55
C LYS A 559 17.38 -3.62 -13.02
N VAL A 560 16.38 -3.04 -12.36
CA VAL A 560 15.24 -3.78 -11.79
C VAL A 560 14.39 -4.42 -12.90
N VAL A 561 14.04 -3.66 -13.94
CA VAL A 561 13.26 -4.13 -15.10
C VAL A 561 13.99 -5.27 -15.82
N ARG A 562 15.29 -5.11 -16.07
CA ARG A 562 16.09 -6.15 -16.74
C ARG A 562 16.23 -7.42 -15.90
N SER A 563 16.43 -7.27 -14.60
CA SER A 563 16.50 -8.41 -13.67
C SER A 563 15.20 -9.21 -13.70
N ALA A 564 14.05 -8.54 -13.52
CA ALA A 564 12.74 -9.18 -13.55
C ALA A 564 12.46 -9.87 -14.88
N ALA A 565 12.78 -9.24 -16.01
CA ALA A 565 12.52 -9.81 -17.34
C ALA A 565 13.47 -10.95 -17.74
N THR A 566 14.70 -10.97 -17.22
CA THR A 566 15.72 -11.98 -17.57
C THR A 566 15.63 -13.20 -16.66
N SER A 567 15.61 -12.97 -15.35
CA SER A 567 15.61 -14.02 -14.33
C SER A 567 14.20 -14.57 -14.06
N GLY A 568 13.15 -13.84 -14.47
CA GLY A 568 11.80 -14.07 -14.00
C GLY A 568 11.61 -13.59 -12.56
N ALA A 569 10.36 -13.55 -12.10
CA ALA A 569 10.01 -13.05 -10.78
C ALA A 569 9.04 -13.98 -10.02
N GLY A 570 9.49 -15.16 -9.60
CA GLY A 570 8.68 -16.06 -8.78
C GLY A 570 8.29 -15.44 -7.44
N SER A 571 7.11 -15.83 -6.92
CA SER A 571 6.58 -15.31 -5.66
C SER A 571 5.54 -16.26 -5.07
N THR A 572 5.78 -16.74 -3.85
CA THR A 572 4.83 -17.54 -3.06
C THR A 572 3.59 -16.74 -2.67
N THR A 573 3.71 -15.43 -2.45
CA THR A 573 2.58 -14.54 -2.14
C THR A 573 1.63 -14.36 -3.31
N SER A 574 2.16 -14.44 -4.54
CA SER A 574 1.36 -14.43 -5.77
C SER A 574 0.94 -15.83 -6.24
N GLY A 575 1.62 -16.88 -5.78
CA GLY A 575 1.44 -18.25 -6.23
C GLY A 575 2.03 -18.54 -7.62
N VAL A 576 3.12 -17.85 -7.99
CA VAL A 576 3.87 -18.08 -9.23
C VAL A 576 5.21 -18.71 -8.89
N VAL A 577 5.50 -19.88 -9.46
CA VAL A 577 6.72 -20.62 -9.16
C VAL A 577 7.94 -19.98 -9.83
N SER A 578 9.07 -19.89 -9.12
CA SER A 578 10.33 -19.39 -9.68
C SER A 578 10.77 -20.24 -10.88
N GLY A 579 11.10 -19.60 -12.00
CA GLY A 579 11.50 -20.28 -13.23
C GLY A 579 10.33 -20.87 -14.05
N SER A 580 9.08 -20.75 -13.59
CA SER A 580 7.91 -21.13 -14.37
C SER A 580 7.73 -20.23 -15.59
N LEU A 581 6.89 -20.64 -16.55
CA LEU A 581 6.45 -19.78 -17.65
C LEU A 581 5.79 -18.50 -17.12
N GLY A 582 5.02 -18.60 -16.03
CA GLY A 582 4.37 -17.46 -15.38
C GLY A 582 5.33 -16.43 -14.85
N SER A 583 6.48 -16.87 -14.30
CA SER A 583 7.49 -15.96 -13.77
C SER A 583 8.06 -14.99 -14.81
N ARG A 584 7.82 -15.23 -16.10
CA ARG A 584 8.27 -14.41 -17.23
C ARG A 584 7.14 -13.94 -18.14
N GLU A 585 5.88 -14.10 -17.73
CA GLU A 585 4.74 -13.61 -18.49
C GLU A 585 4.59 -12.09 -18.34
N ILE A 586 4.29 -11.39 -19.43
CA ILE A 586 4.36 -9.91 -19.47
C ILE A 586 3.40 -9.22 -18.48
N ASN A 587 2.15 -9.65 -18.37
CA ASN A 587 1.19 -9.01 -17.47
C ASN A 587 1.58 -9.24 -16.00
N TYR A 588 2.12 -10.42 -15.70
CA TYR A 588 2.66 -10.73 -14.39
C TYR A 588 3.93 -9.90 -14.08
N ILE A 589 4.89 -9.83 -14.99
CA ILE A 589 6.12 -9.03 -14.83
C ILE A 589 5.79 -7.55 -14.63
N LEU A 590 4.88 -6.99 -15.43
CA LEU A 590 4.45 -5.58 -15.29
C LEU A 590 3.82 -5.33 -13.92
N ARG A 591 3.14 -6.32 -13.33
CA ARG A 591 2.62 -6.23 -11.96
C ARG A 591 3.71 -6.26 -10.92
N VAL A 592 4.67 -7.18 -11.03
CA VAL A 592 5.83 -7.22 -10.12
C VAL A 592 6.58 -5.88 -10.14
N LEU A 593 6.66 -5.25 -11.31
CA LEU A 593 7.26 -3.94 -11.51
C LEU A 593 6.34 -2.76 -11.13
N GLY A 594 5.15 -3.02 -10.60
CA GLY A 594 4.18 -2.02 -10.17
C GLY A 594 4.75 -0.95 -9.22
N PRO A 595 5.62 -1.28 -8.23
CA PRO A 595 6.28 -0.27 -7.40
C PRO A 595 7.17 0.69 -8.19
N ALA A 596 7.91 0.20 -9.19
CA ALA A 596 8.74 1.03 -10.06
C ALA A 596 7.88 1.96 -10.93
N ALA A 597 6.82 1.41 -11.55
CA ALA A 597 5.85 2.20 -12.30
C ALA A 597 5.18 3.28 -11.44
N CYS A 598 4.86 2.97 -10.19
CA CYS A 598 4.29 3.92 -9.25
C CYS A 598 5.27 5.03 -8.85
N ARG A 599 6.58 4.77 -8.81
CA ARG A 599 7.62 5.74 -8.42
C ARG A 599 7.74 6.87 -9.44
N ASN A 600 7.80 6.55 -10.73
CA ASN A 600 7.74 7.51 -11.84
C ASN A 600 7.21 6.80 -13.11
N PRO A 601 5.95 7.04 -13.52
CA PRO A 601 5.34 6.36 -14.66
C PRO A 601 6.03 6.61 -16.00
N ASP A 602 6.54 7.81 -16.22
CA ASP A 602 7.14 8.21 -17.50
C ASP A 602 8.50 7.55 -17.72
N ILE A 603 9.39 7.64 -16.72
CA ILE A 603 10.69 6.97 -16.74
C ILE A 603 10.50 5.46 -16.83
N PHE A 604 9.56 4.90 -16.07
CA PHE A 604 9.26 3.46 -16.15
C PHE A 604 8.82 3.04 -17.55
N THR A 605 7.92 3.80 -18.18
CA THR A 605 7.42 3.51 -19.53
C THR A 605 8.54 3.59 -20.56
N GLU A 606 9.41 4.60 -20.49
CA GLU A 606 10.59 4.70 -21.35
C GLU A 606 11.53 3.49 -21.18
N VAL A 607 11.89 3.17 -19.93
CA VAL A 607 12.79 2.06 -19.59
C VAL A 607 12.20 0.72 -20.03
N ALA A 608 10.92 0.47 -19.75
CA ALA A 608 10.23 -0.76 -20.16
C ALA A 608 10.23 -0.92 -21.68
N ASN A 609 9.93 0.15 -22.43
CA ASN A 609 9.99 0.15 -23.90
C ASN A 609 11.42 -0.06 -24.44
N CYS A 610 12.45 0.42 -23.76
CA CYS A 610 13.84 0.21 -24.15
C CYS A 610 14.32 -1.23 -23.88
N CYS A 611 13.89 -1.82 -22.77
CA CYS A 611 14.45 -3.05 -22.24
C CYS A 611 13.65 -4.30 -22.60
N ILE A 612 12.31 -4.26 -22.49
CA ILE A 612 11.45 -5.44 -22.57
C ILE A 612 11.09 -5.75 -24.02
N ARG A 613 11.18 -7.02 -24.43
CA ARG A 613 10.73 -7.53 -25.72
C ARG A 613 9.91 -8.79 -25.50
N ILE A 614 8.93 -9.02 -26.36
CA ILE A 614 8.21 -10.29 -26.40
C ILE A 614 9.11 -11.32 -27.12
N ALA A 615 9.32 -12.47 -26.48
CA ALA A 615 10.02 -13.60 -27.06
C ALA A 615 9.11 -14.29 -28.09
N LEU A 616 9.38 -14.05 -29.37
CA LEU A 616 8.75 -14.80 -30.45
C LEU A 616 9.49 -16.14 -30.64
N PRO A 617 8.79 -17.26 -30.87
CA PRO A 617 9.41 -18.51 -31.28
C PRO A 617 10.28 -18.33 -32.53
N ALA A 618 11.33 -19.12 -32.66
CA ALA A 618 12.16 -19.10 -33.87
C ALA A 618 11.33 -19.51 -35.10
N PRO A 619 11.44 -18.81 -36.24
CA PRO A 619 10.80 -19.26 -37.48
C PRO A 619 11.34 -20.65 -37.83
N ARG A 620 10.48 -21.67 -37.85
CA ARG A 620 10.87 -22.97 -38.40
C ARG A 620 10.80 -22.84 -39.92
N GLY A 621 11.94 -22.91 -40.59
CA GLY A 621 11.94 -23.07 -42.04
C GLY A 621 11.31 -24.41 -42.39
N SER A 622 10.26 -24.41 -43.23
CA SER A 622 9.51 -25.57 -43.76
C SER A 622 8.11 -25.87 -43.17
N GLY A 623 7.42 -24.90 -42.55
CA GLY A 623 5.99 -25.04 -42.25
C GLY A 623 5.08 -24.76 -43.46
N THR A 624 3.92 -25.42 -43.54
CA THR A 624 2.88 -25.07 -44.52
C THR A 624 2.15 -23.79 -44.09
N ALA A 625 1.56 -23.04 -45.04
CA ALA A 625 0.87 -21.77 -44.71
C ALA A 625 -0.24 -21.90 -43.66
N SER A 626 -0.85 -23.08 -43.50
CA SER A 626 -1.83 -23.39 -42.46
C SER A 626 -1.22 -23.67 -41.08
N ASP A 627 0.00 -24.24 -41.01
CA ASP A 627 0.73 -24.40 -39.74
C ASP A 627 1.16 -23.03 -39.20
N ASP A 628 1.56 -22.13 -40.10
CA ASP A 628 1.93 -20.75 -39.75
C ASP A 628 0.72 -19.95 -39.21
N GLU A 629 -0.49 -20.17 -39.72
CA GLU A 629 -1.70 -19.46 -39.28
C GLU A 629 -2.16 -19.91 -37.87
N PHE A 630 -2.13 -21.22 -37.59
CA PHE A 630 -2.46 -21.79 -36.28
C PHE A 630 -1.42 -21.42 -35.20
N GLU A 631 -0.12 -21.45 -35.53
CA GLU A 631 0.94 -20.99 -34.62
C GLU A 631 0.92 -19.46 -34.45
N ASN A 632 0.58 -18.69 -35.50
CA ASN A 632 0.32 -17.25 -35.32
C ASN A 632 -0.82 -16.98 -34.34
N LEU A 633 -1.88 -17.80 -34.30
CA LEU A 633 -2.95 -17.68 -33.29
C LEU A 633 -2.46 -18.04 -31.87
N ARG A 634 -1.54 -19.00 -31.74
CA ARG A 634 -0.90 -19.37 -30.46
C ARG A 634 0.06 -18.30 -29.93
N ILE A 635 0.63 -17.47 -30.82
CA ILE A 635 1.67 -16.47 -30.52
C ILE A 635 1.12 -15.04 -30.48
N LYS A 636 0.15 -14.72 -31.34
CA LYS A 636 -0.47 -13.38 -31.49
C LYS A 636 -1.96 -13.36 -31.14
N GLY A 637 -2.57 -14.51 -30.88
CA GLY A 637 -3.97 -14.57 -30.47
C GLY A 637 -4.19 -13.92 -29.09
N PRO A 638 -5.44 -13.57 -28.76
CA PRO A 638 -5.78 -12.82 -27.54
C PRO A 638 -5.50 -13.56 -26.22
N ASN A 639 -5.16 -14.85 -26.29
CA ASN A 639 -4.82 -15.71 -25.15
C ASN A 639 -3.40 -16.31 -25.25
N ALA A 640 -2.56 -15.78 -26.15
CA ALA A 640 -1.18 -16.22 -26.31
C ALA A 640 -0.34 -15.85 -25.08
N VAL A 641 0.52 -16.77 -24.66
CA VAL A 641 1.45 -16.52 -23.55
C VAL A 641 2.58 -15.63 -24.07
N GLN A 642 2.64 -14.39 -23.58
CA GLN A 642 3.65 -13.42 -23.99
C GLN A 642 4.80 -13.44 -23.00
N LEU A 643 5.82 -14.24 -23.30
CA LEU A 643 7.03 -14.34 -22.48
C LEU A 643 7.97 -13.16 -22.76
N VAL A 644 8.54 -12.58 -21.71
CA VAL A 644 9.47 -11.46 -21.84
C VAL A 644 10.92 -11.91 -21.98
N LYS A 645 11.66 -11.16 -22.79
CA LYS A 645 13.13 -11.17 -22.88
C LYS A 645 13.64 -9.74 -22.89
N THR A 646 14.94 -9.57 -22.67
CA THR A 646 15.58 -8.25 -22.64
C THR A 646 16.36 -7.96 -23.91
N THR A 647 16.48 -6.68 -24.27
CA THR A 647 17.44 -6.21 -25.28
C THR A 647 18.87 -6.26 -24.73
N PRO A 648 19.91 -6.38 -25.58
CA PRO A 648 21.30 -6.26 -25.15
C PRO A 648 21.56 -4.94 -24.41
N LEU A 649 22.46 -4.96 -23.43
CA LEU A 649 22.84 -3.79 -22.64
C LEU A 649 23.53 -2.76 -23.54
N LYS A 650 23.07 -1.51 -23.53
CA LYS A 650 23.87 -0.36 -23.97
C LYS A 650 24.33 0.37 -22.71
N PRO A 651 25.63 0.55 -22.48
CA PRO A 651 26.09 1.30 -21.32
C PRO A 651 25.60 2.74 -21.44
N SER A 652 24.85 3.19 -20.43
CA SER A 652 24.52 4.59 -20.24
C SER A 652 25.72 5.31 -19.60
N PRO A 653 26.06 6.54 -20.01
CA PRO A 653 27.07 7.32 -19.31
C PRO A 653 26.67 7.55 -17.84
N LEU A 654 27.65 7.61 -16.96
CA LEU A 654 27.41 7.94 -15.55
C LEU A 654 26.92 9.39 -15.45
N PRO A 655 25.84 9.65 -14.69
CA PRO A 655 25.34 11.01 -14.52
C PRO A 655 26.30 11.85 -13.68
N VAL A 656 26.33 13.16 -13.95
CA VAL A 656 27.04 14.13 -13.11
C VAL A 656 26.19 14.36 -11.87
N ILE A 657 26.80 14.19 -10.68
CA ILE A 657 26.12 14.41 -9.41
C ILE A 657 26.00 15.92 -9.16
N PRO A 658 24.79 16.48 -8.99
CA PRO A 658 24.57 17.87 -8.59
C PRO A 658 25.25 18.22 -7.26
N ASP A 659 25.68 19.47 -7.11
CA ASP A 659 26.39 19.92 -5.90
C ASP A 659 25.54 19.79 -4.64
N THR A 660 24.23 20.07 -4.71
CA THR A 660 23.30 19.86 -3.59
C THR A 660 23.30 18.40 -3.10
N ILE A 661 23.35 17.42 -4.01
CA ILE A 661 23.42 15.99 -3.64
C ILE A 661 24.77 15.70 -2.98
N LYS A 662 25.87 16.28 -3.47
CA LYS A 662 27.18 16.15 -2.82
C LYS A 662 27.15 16.71 -1.40
N GLU A 663 26.53 17.88 -1.18
CA GLU A 663 26.36 18.46 0.15
C GLU A 663 25.58 17.52 1.09
N VAL A 664 24.47 16.94 0.62
CA VAL A 664 23.72 15.94 1.39
C VAL A 664 24.58 14.73 1.75
N ILE A 665 25.37 14.22 0.81
CA ILE A 665 26.31 13.11 1.06
C ILE A 665 27.37 13.54 2.10
N TYR A 666 27.91 14.76 2.00
CA TYR A 666 28.86 15.29 2.99
C TYR A 666 28.23 15.39 4.37
N ASP A 667 27.01 15.91 4.50
CA ASP A 667 26.30 16.00 5.77
C ASP A 667 26.08 14.60 6.39
N MET A 668 25.69 13.61 5.59
CA MET A 668 25.53 12.22 6.05
C MET A 668 26.86 11.60 6.50
N LEU A 669 27.94 11.77 5.73
CA LEU A 669 29.27 11.26 6.09
C LEU A 669 29.82 11.92 7.36
N ASN A 670 29.60 13.23 7.52
CA ASN A 670 30.00 13.96 8.72
C ASN A 670 29.23 13.49 9.95
N ALA A 671 27.93 13.23 9.84
CA ALA A 671 27.13 12.69 10.94
C ALA A 671 27.61 11.29 11.36
N LEU A 672 27.94 10.42 10.39
CA LEU A 672 28.55 9.12 10.67
C LEU A 672 29.91 9.26 11.38
N ALA A 673 30.75 10.19 10.93
CA ALA A 673 32.04 10.44 11.55
C ALA A 673 31.91 10.99 12.98
N ALA A 674 30.96 11.89 13.23
CA ALA A 674 30.69 12.44 14.56
C ALA A 674 30.20 11.37 15.55
N TYR A 675 29.36 10.44 15.10
CA TYR A 675 28.90 9.31 15.93
C TYR A 675 30.05 8.39 16.37
N HIS A 676 31.09 8.26 15.54
CA HIS A 676 32.27 7.45 15.83
C HIS A 676 33.46 8.24 16.37
N ALA A 677 33.32 9.56 16.55
CA ALA A 677 34.36 10.36 17.15
C ALA A 677 34.51 9.90 18.61
N PRO A 678 35.73 9.60 19.09
CA PRO A 678 35.94 9.34 20.51
C PRO A 678 35.42 10.55 21.29
N GLU A 679 34.71 10.32 22.40
CA GLU A 679 34.39 11.37 23.37
C GLU A 679 35.72 11.91 23.93
N GLU A 680 36.37 12.82 23.21
CA GLU A 680 37.46 13.61 23.74
C GLU A 680 36.86 14.60 24.73
N ALA A 681 36.73 14.11 25.96
CA ALA A 681 36.77 14.83 27.22
C ALA A 681 36.15 16.24 27.22
N GLU A 682 34.98 16.33 27.88
CA GLU A 682 34.68 17.46 28.76
C GLU A 682 35.77 17.59 29.85
N LYS A 683 36.95 18.06 29.44
CA LYS A 683 37.98 18.65 30.30
C LYS A 683 38.70 19.72 29.50
N SER A 684 38.14 20.91 29.49
CA SER A 684 38.87 22.19 29.60
C SER A 684 37.91 23.28 30.03
#